data_AF-A0A3A9AF13-F1
#
_entry.id   AF-A0A3A9AF13-F1
#
_cell.length_a   1.000
_cell.length_b   1.000
_cell.length_c   1.000
_cell.angle_alpha   90.00
_cell.angle_beta   90.00
_cell.angle_gamma   90.00
#
_symmetry.space_group_name_H-M   'P 1'
#
loop_
_entity.id
_entity.type
_entity.pdbx_description
1 polymer ?
#
loop_
_entity_poly.entity_id
_entity_poly.type
_entity_poly.pdbx_seq_one_letter_code
_entity_poly.pdbx_strand_id
1 'polypeptide(L)'
;MNNLSENLISSVGLSNIKRRRFEGLLHDICIADYLYEKNGTVIARYVLIECTYQEFQNVFCRDSNFYEDVIQVVFFECFNTDLCWNIYQICIMSELEYGKVSKSEMLAYEADTDYTRKLLIPYTKFTSTIPVGRIKIEHKIVKWDEISPKLEWQRELERRGLGFCGEEYVEKQLEEYIKTGKYTQVLDENRNLYKKNNINNIVSIFIPNSFRKNCFVREERLEFGKVNMISGKNGSGKTSILEGIELVITGTVRKAMGIYKYYKDVPGIYCLINNGQKIKKPGDSKEILRRAKTWYHKSNKGEEKLNSDFHLYNYFMTIDTFILSYLGDKKNLGDQFFQILFGEESLNYYENMKKYLENIYSLIESSSMRLQDMNQMMKSCGNFKAEIKQAERDYFEKLKMYSGKSNEKKSIEEIESCIKKCMEICQVIENVSALCLYNDVSECLLDVERIENEITELKKSLKKNKNRQIIESDSAELRGEEIKLRADLGLKTKVLPVFKKTLQSAEMINALYTEANKIIDLEGNNFQIKDIYNICYSLNESLSDWHTAQEQKNEWETKIAREQKKLDRLNFIKTQLNTLREPEYFLKKYVGNNIKQISDLFLLLQSPKEFDGLAFSQDAELVGVRGKETIPLHMMSSGQRVAAVMALFFSVHLSADCIPKIILLDEPISHIDELNILSLFDFLREMVLQYDRQLFFTTSTKEIGRLFERKFSFLKEDFKGFYFERKGIGRTEIKCKSGQ
;
A
#
# COMPACT_ATOMS: atom_id res chain seq x y z
N MET A 1 -39.11 -21.56 -33.00
CA MET A 1 -39.03 -20.96 -31.65
C MET A 1 -39.87 -21.81 -30.72
N ASN A 2 -39.38 -22.14 -29.54
CA ASN A 2 -40.13 -22.89 -28.54
C ASN A 2 -40.98 -21.88 -27.77
N ASN A 3 -42.29 -22.04 -27.75
CA ASN A 3 -43.18 -21.25 -26.90
C ASN A 3 -42.65 -21.28 -25.45
N LEU A 4 -42.37 -20.12 -24.84
CA LEU A 4 -41.94 -19.98 -23.45
C LEU A 4 -42.86 -20.82 -22.55
N SER A 5 -42.32 -21.94 -22.06
CA SER A 5 -43.10 -22.85 -21.22
C SER A 5 -43.35 -22.23 -19.86
N GLU A 6 -44.51 -22.52 -19.28
CA GLU A 6 -44.84 -22.08 -17.91
C GLU A 6 -43.82 -22.60 -16.88
N ASN A 7 -43.27 -23.80 -17.11
CA ASN A 7 -42.21 -24.37 -16.29
C ASN A 7 -40.93 -23.52 -16.33
N LEU A 8 -40.54 -23.01 -17.50
CA LEU A 8 -39.35 -22.16 -17.63
C LEU A 8 -39.57 -20.80 -16.96
N ILE A 9 -40.75 -20.19 -17.13
CA ILE A 9 -41.11 -18.93 -16.46
C ILE A 9 -41.14 -19.12 -14.93
N SER A 10 -41.72 -20.22 -14.46
CA SER A 10 -41.78 -20.52 -13.03
C SER A 10 -40.39 -20.81 -12.43
N SER A 11 -39.48 -21.41 -13.21
CA SER A 11 -38.11 -21.71 -12.76
C SER A 11 -37.29 -20.46 -12.40
N VAL A 12 -37.67 -19.29 -12.92
CA VAL A 12 -37.02 -18.02 -12.61
C VAL A 12 -37.73 -17.25 -11.50
N GLY A 13 -38.70 -17.85 -10.81
CA GLY A 13 -39.41 -17.23 -9.68
C GLY A 13 -40.55 -16.29 -10.09
N LEU A 14 -40.98 -16.33 -11.35
CA LEU A 14 -42.18 -15.64 -11.81
C LEU A 14 -43.41 -16.54 -11.67
N SER A 15 -44.57 -15.95 -11.43
CA SER A 15 -45.84 -16.64 -11.14
C SER A 15 -47.04 -15.86 -11.72
N ASN A 16 -48.28 -16.28 -11.43
CA ASN A 16 -49.51 -15.65 -11.94
C ASN A 16 -49.51 -15.45 -13.46
N ILE A 17 -49.07 -16.47 -14.21
CA ILE A 17 -48.85 -16.38 -15.66
C ILE A 17 -50.20 -16.24 -16.38
N LYS A 18 -50.30 -15.23 -17.25
CA LYS A 18 -51.42 -15.00 -18.16
C LYS A 18 -50.91 -14.89 -19.58
N ARG A 19 -51.67 -15.39 -20.56
CA ARG A 19 -51.33 -15.30 -21.98
C ARG A 19 -52.34 -14.41 -22.72
N ARG A 20 -51.86 -13.55 -23.62
CA ARG A 20 -52.68 -12.66 -24.44
C ARG A 20 -52.25 -12.72 -25.89
N ARG A 21 -53.21 -12.93 -26.80
CA ARG A 21 -52.99 -12.92 -28.25
C ARG A 21 -52.89 -11.48 -28.76
N PHE A 22 -52.00 -11.22 -29.71
CA PHE A 22 -51.90 -9.95 -30.44
C PHE A 22 -51.72 -10.24 -31.93
N GLU A 23 -52.51 -9.62 -32.80
CA GLU A 23 -52.59 -9.99 -34.23
C GLU A 23 -51.30 -9.69 -35.03
N GLY A 24 -50.32 -8.98 -34.44
CA GLY A 24 -49.00 -8.75 -35.02
C GLY A 24 -47.88 -9.70 -34.58
N LEU A 25 -48.15 -10.70 -33.72
CA LEU A 25 -47.15 -11.63 -33.20
C LEU A 25 -47.54 -13.10 -33.44
N LEU A 26 -46.55 -13.93 -33.79
CA LEU A 26 -46.71 -15.38 -33.94
C LEU A 26 -47.07 -16.07 -32.61
N HIS A 27 -46.42 -15.63 -31.53
CA HIS A 27 -46.56 -16.20 -30.19
C HIS A 27 -47.40 -15.30 -29.28
N ASP A 28 -48.07 -15.92 -28.31
CA ASP A 28 -48.84 -15.21 -27.31
C ASP A 28 -47.91 -14.45 -26.35
N ILE A 29 -48.30 -13.24 -25.98
CA ILE A 29 -47.60 -12.43 -25.00
C ILE A 29 -47.86 -13.03 -23.63
N CYS A 30 -46.80 -13.30 -22.87
CA CYS A 30 -46.88 -13.86 -21.52
C CYS A 30 -46.71 -12.75 -20.49
N ILE A 31 -47.73 -12.51 -19.67
CA ILE A 31 -47.68 -11.58 -18.54
C ILE A 31 -47.49 -12.41 -17.27
N ALA A 32 -46.44 -12.13 -16.51
CA ALA A 32 -46.13 -12.85 -15.28
C ALA A 32 -45.70 -11.89 -14.16
N ASP A 33 -45.99 -12.25 -12.92
CA ASP A 33 -45.72 -11.45 -11.73
C ASP A 33 -44.55 -12.04 -10.93
N TYR A 34 -43.65 -11.18 -10.47
CA TYR A 34 -42.67 -11.53 -9.45
C TYR A 34 -43.24 -11.19 -8.07
N LEU A 35 -43.25 -12.17 -7.17
CA LEU A 35 -43.83 -12.03 -5.84
C LEU A 35 -42.76 -11.87 -4.78
N TYR A 36 -43.03 -11.05 -3.77
CA TYR A 36 -42.24 -11.03 -2.55
C TYR A 36 -42.66 -12.19 -1.64
N GLU A 37 -41.76 -13.15 -1.45
CA GLU A 37 -42.05 -14.40 -0.73
C GLU A 37 -42.63 -14.20 0.67
N LYS A 38 -42.20 -13.15 1.40
CA LYS A 38 -42.63 -12.93 2.79
C LYS A 38 -44.11 -12.59 2.95
N ASN A 39 -44.70 -11.88 2.00
CA ASN A 39 -46.07 -11.37 2.12
C ASN A 39 -46.94 -11.58 0.87
N GLY A 40 -46.42 -12.26 -0.16
CA GLY A 40 -47.14 -12.55 -1.40
C GLY A 40 -47.45 -11.31 -2.27
N THR A 41 -46.87 -10.14 -1.97
CA THR A 41 -47.12 -8.92 -2.74
C THR A 41 -46.44 -8.98 -4.10
N VAL A 42 -47.11 -8.55 -5.15
CA VAL A 42 -46.50 -8.39 -6.48
C VAL A 42 -45.52 -7.23 -6.44
N ILE A 43 -44.24 -7.49 -6.71
CA ILE A 43 -43.17 -6.48 -6.69
C ILE A 43 -42.75 -6.01 -8.07
N ALA A 44 -42.98 -6.83 -9.08
CA ALA A 44 -42.69 -6.50 -10.47
C ALA A 44 -43.61 -7.29 -11.40
N ARG A 45 -43.93 -6.70 -12.54
CA ARG A 45 -44.69 -7.34 -13.61
C ARG A 45 -43.85 -7.43 -14.87
N TYR A 46 -43.85 -8.59 -15.48
CA TYR A 46 -43.08 -8.91 -16.68
C TYR A 46 -44.03 -9.14 -17.86
N VAL A 47 -43.84 -8.36 -18.92
CA VAL A 47 -44.45 -8.58 -20.23
C VAL A 47 -43.41 -9.26 -21.10
N LEU A 48 -43.47 -10.58 -21.18
CA LEU A 48 -42.53 -11.43 -21.90
C LEU A 48 -43.03 -11.67 -23.33
N ILE A 49 -42.21 -11.29 -24.31
CA ILE A 49 -42.59 -11.30 -25.72
C ILE A 49 -41.55 -12.07 -26.53
N GLU A 50 -41.92 -13.25 -27.02
CA GLU A 50 -41.09 -13.97 -28.00
C GLU A 50 -41.35 -13.42 -29.39
N CYS A 51 -40.29 -12.97 -30.05
CA CYS A 51 -40.39 -12.37 -31.38
C CYS A 51 -39.21 -12.73 -32.27
N THR A 52 -39.44 -12.63 -33.58
CA THR A 52 -38.44 -12.61 -34.64
C THR A 52 -37.91 -11.19 -34.84
N TYR A 53 -36.79 -11.06 -35.57
CA TYR A 53 -36.26 -9.74 -35.92
C TYR A 53 -37.28 -8.89 -36.70
N GLN A 54 -38.02 -9.52 -37.61
CA GLN A 54 -39.01 -8.82 -38.44
C GLN A 54 -40.21 -8.33 -37.61
N GLU A 55 -40.70 -9.15 -36.68
CA GLU A 55 -41.74 -8.72 -35.73
C GLU A 55 -41.24 -7.59 -34.83
N PHE A 56 -39.99 -7.65 -34.36
CA PHE A 56 -39.43 -6.58 -33.54
C PHE A 56 -39.40 -5.24 -34.26
N GLN A 57 -38.95 -5.24 -35.51
CA GLN A 57 -38.92 -4.05 -36.36
C GLN A 57 -40.31 -3.51 -36.67
N ASN A 58 -41.27 -4.40 -36.97
CA ASN A 58 -42.60 -3.98 -37.39
C ASN A 58 -43.48 -3.55 -36.22
N VAL A 59 -43.43 -4.27 -35.09
CA VAL A 59 -44.35 -4.09 -33.96
C VAL A 59 -43.80 -3.05 -32.97
N PHE A 60 -42.51 -3.10 -32.60
CA PHE A 60 -42.00 -2.25 -31.53
C PHE A 60 -41.31 -0.98 -32.04
N CYS A 61 -40.74 -1.01 -33.24
CA CYS A 61 -40.08 0.16 -33.82
C CYS A 61 -40.99 1.00 -34.74
N ARG A 62 -42.15 0.46 -35.19
CA ARG A 62 -42.97 1.11 -36.22
C ARG A 62 -44.47 1.18 -35.94
N ASP A 63 -45.03 0.28 -35.11
CA ASP A 63 -46.48 0.20 -34.88
C ASP A 63 -46.88 0.84 -33.54
N SER A 64 -47.67 1.90 -33.60
CA SER A 64 -48.22 2.57 -32.40
C SER A 64 -49.29 1.72 -31.70
N ASN A 65 -49.96 0.81 -32.41
CA ASN A 65 -51.12 0.07 -31.87
C ASN A 65 -50.72 -0.92 -30.77
N PHE A 66 -49.53 -1.54 -30.87
CA PHE A 66 -49.04 -2.46 -29.84
C PHE A 66 -48.92 -1.77 -28.48
N TYR A 67 -48.44 -0.52 -28.47
CA TYR A 67 -48.29 0.25 -27.25
C TYR A 67 -49.64 0.56 -26.60
N GLU A 68 -50.64 0.95 -27.38
CA GLU A 68 -51.99 1.26 -26.90
C GLU A 68 -52.72 -0.01 -26.41
N ASP A 69 -52.69 -1.09 -27.20
CA ASP A 69 -53.51 -2.27 -26.95
C ASP A 69 -52.97 -3.17 -25.84
N VAL A 70 -51.65 -3.19 -25.64
CA VAL A 70 -50.98 -4.10 -24.70
C VAL A 70 -50.31 -3.35 -23.57
N ILE A 71 -49.33 -2.50 -23.88
CA ILE A 71 -48.46 -1.91 -22.86
C ILE A 71 -49.21 -0.91 -21.99
N GLN A 72 -49.99 0.00 -22.59
CA GLN A 72 -50.82 0.94 -21.84
C GLN A 72 -51.86 0.22 -21.01
N VAL A 73 -52.51 -0.84 -21.51
CA VAL A 73 -53.47 -1.62 -20.72
C VAL A 73 -52.82 -2.19 -19.46
N VAL A 74 -51.66 -2.84 -19.60
CA VAL A 74 -50.91 -3.39 -18.45
C VAL A 74 -50.46 -2.29 -17.48
N PHE A 75 -50.02 -1.15 -18.01
CA PHE A 75 -49.63 0.00 -17.21
C PHE A 75 -50.80 0.58 -16.43
N PHE A 76 -51.95 0.79 -17.07
CA PHE A 76 -53.15 1.36 -16.44
C PHE A 76 -53.81 0.42 -15.43
N GLU A 77 -53.72 -0.89 -15.62
CA GLU A 77 -54.06 -1.88 -14.58
C GLU A 77 -53.24 -1.67 -13.30
N CYS A 78 -51.98 -1.23 -13.44
CA CYS A 78 -51.07 -0.99 -12.33
C CYS A 78 -51.03 0.48 -11.89
N PHE A 79 -51.63 1.42 -12.63
CA PHE A 79 -51.38 2.86 -12.50
C PHE A 79 -51.79 3.44 -11.14
N ASN A 80 -52.86 2.90 -10.55
CA ASN A 80 -53.31 3.29 -9.21
C ASN A 80 -52.45 2.70 -8.08
N THR A 81 -51.38 1.97 -8.42
CA THR A 81 -50.45 1.34 -7.48
C THR A 81 -49.02 1.73 -7.83
N ASP A 82 -48.09 1.53 -6.91
CA ASP A 82 -46.67 1.74 -7.19
C ASP A 82 -46.05 0.64 -8.08
N LEU A 83 -46.80 -0.41 -8.42
CA LEU A 83 -46.33 -1.47 -9.33
C LEU A 83 -46.01 -0.93 -10.73
N CYS A 84 -46.61 0.19 -11.13
CA CYS A 84 -46.32 0.86 -12.40
C CYS A 84 -44.84 1.26 -12.56
N TRP A 85 -44.08 1.38 -11.45
CA TRP A 85 -42.65 1.67 -11.45
C TRP A 85 -41.75 0.43 -11.65
N ASN A 86 -42.36 -0.77 -11.69
CA ASN A 86 -41.70 -2.06 -11.79
C ASN A 86 -42.34 -2.94 -12.87
N ILE A 87 -42.66 -2.35 -14.04
CA ILE A 87 -43.12 -3.08 -15.22
C ILE A 87 -41.95 -3.24 -16.19
N TYR A 88 -41.67 -4.49 -16.59
CA TYR A 88 -40.57 -4.84 -17.46
C TYR A 88 -41.09 -5.46 -18.76
N GLN A 89 -40.77 -4.85 -19.89
CA GLN A 89 -41.04 -5.38 -21.22
C GLN A 89 -39.79 -6.12 -21.71
N ILE A 90 -39.88 -7.44 -21.85
CA ILE A 90 -38.76 -8.30 -22.23
C ILE A 90 -39.02 -8.90 -23.60
N CYS A 91 -38.32 -8.41 -24.61
CA CYS A 91 -38.28 -9.03 -25.92
C CYS A 91 -37.24 -10.15 -25.95
N ILE A 92 -37.68 -11.34 -26.32
CA ILE A 92 -36.90 -12.57 -26.27
C ILE A 92 -36.78 -13.12 -27.69
N MET A 93 -35.55 -13.27 -28.17
CA MET A 93 -35.25 -13.74 -29.52
C MET A 93 -34.40 -15.01 -29.48
N SER A 94 -34.51 -15.86 -30.50
CA SER A 94 -33.49 -16.89 -30.71
C SER A 94 -32.14 -16.25 -31.04
N GLU A 95 -31.01 -16.93 -30.79
CA GLU A 95 -29.66 -16.40 -31.09
C GLU A 95 -29.52 -15.92 -32.54
N LEU A 96 -30.10 -16.66 -33.49
CA LEU A 96 -30.07 -16.33 -34.92
C LEU A 96 -30.85 -15.05 -35.24
N GLU A 97 -31.96 -14.80 -34.56
CA GLU A 97 -32.74 -13.57 -34.74
C GLU A 97 -32.10 -12.40 -34.00
N TYR A 98 -31.63 -12.63 -32.77
CA TYR A 98 -30.94 -11.63 -31.97
C TYR A 98 -29.69 -11.10 -32.68
N GLY A 99 -28.93 -11.98 -33.34
CA GLY A 99 -27.74 -11.60 -34.11
C GLY A 99 -28.02 -10.71 -35.34
N LYS A 100 -29.29 -10.57 -35.76
CA LYS A 100 -29.69 -9.64 -36.83
C LYS A 100 -29.90 -8.22 -36.32
N VAL A 101 -30.09 -8.03 -35.01
CA VAL A 101 -30.32 -6.72 -34.40
C VAL A 101 -29.00 -5.99 -34.29
N SER A 102 -28.90 -4.80 -34.86
CA SER A 102 -27.72 -3.96 -34.70
C SER A 102 -27.62 -3.41 -33.27
N LYS A 103 -26.39 -3.10 -32.82
CA LYS A 103 -26.19 -2.51 -31.49
C LYS A 103 -26.98 -1.21 -31.33
N SER A 104 -27.04 -0.36 -32.37
CA SER A 104 -27.79 0.90 -32.34
C SER A 104 -29.29 0.69 -32.12
N GLU A 105 -29.89 -0.31 -32.76
CA GLU A 105 -31.32 -0.64 -32.58
C GLU A 105 -31.61 -1.13 -31.16
N MET A 106 -30.75 -2.02 -30.64
CA MET A 106 -30.84 -2.49 -29.26
C MET A 106 -30.74 -1.33 -28.26
N LEU A 107 -29.75 -0.45 -28.43
CA LEU A 107 -29.55 0.70 -27.55
C LEU A 107 -30.73 1.69 -27.60
N ALA A 108 -31.28 1.95 -28.79
CA ALA A 108 -32.44 2.81 -28.95
C ALA A 108 -33.68 2.23 -28.24
N TYR A 109 -33.90 0.93 -28.38
CA TYR A 109 -35.02 0.24 -27.73
C TYR A 109 -34.90 0.20 -26.20
N GLU A 110 -33.70 -0.07 -25.66
CA GLU A 110 -33.46 -0.11 -24.20
C GLU A 110 -33.38 1.28 -23.55
N ALA A 111 -33.08 2.33 -24.32
CA ALA A 111 -33.07 3.72 -23.83
C ALA A 111 -34.47 4.31 -23.66
N ASP A 112 -35.46 3.74 -24.36
CA ASP A 112 -36.85 4.13 -24.24
C ASP A 112 -37.42 3.64 -22.89
N THR A 113 -37.92 4.59 -22.10
CA THR A 113 -38.48 4.37 -20.77
C THR A 113 -39.98 4.62 -20.69
N ASP A 114 -40.63 4.82 -21.83
CA ASP A 114 -42.06 5.08 -21.88
C ASP A 114 -42.83 3.85 -21.37
N TYR A 115 -43.58 4.09 -20.29
CA TYR A 115 -44.43 3.14 -19.55
C TYR A 115 -43.72 1.96 -18.88
N THR A 116 -42.66 1.41 -19.46
CA THR A 116 -42.03 0.17 -19.02
C THR A 116 -40.52 0.21 -19.17
N ARG A 117 -39.83 -0.63 -18.38
CA ARG A 117 -38.40 -0.92 -18.54
C ARG A 117 -38.23 -1.93 -19.69
N LYS A 118 -37.62 -1.51 -20.80
CA LYS A 118 -37.45 -2.34 -22.00
C LYS A 118 -36.11 -3.05 -21.99
N LEU A 119 -36.11 -4.35 -22.27
CA LEU A 119 -34.89 -5.15 -22.46
C LEU A 119 -35.05 -6.07 -23.67
N LEU A 120 -33.98 -6.20 -24.44
CA LEU A 120 -33.89 -7.15 -25.54
C LEU A 120 -32.83 -8.20 -25.20
N ILE A 121 -33.25 -9.46 -25.09
CA ILE A 121 -32.37 -10.55 -24.68
C ILE A 121 -32.45 -11.75 -25.62
N PRO A 122 -31.35 -12.48 -25.82
CA PRO A 122 -31.41 -13.77 -26.46
C PRO A 122 -32.01 -14.82 -25.49
N TYR A 123 -32.66 -15.84 -26.05
CA TYR A 123 -33.38 -16.88 -25.30
C TYR A 123 -32.49 -17.58 -24.27
N THR A 124 -31.22 -17.83 -24.59
CA THR A 124 -30.27 -18.49 -23.67
C THR A 124 -30.00 -17.68 -22.40
N LYS A 125 -30.14 -16.35 -22.46
CA LYS A 125 -29.93 -15.44 -21.33
C LYS A 125 -31.19 -15.21 -20.50
N PHE A 126 -32.32 -15.85 -20.82
CA PHE A 126 -33.58 -15.68 -20.09
C PHE A 126 -33.41 -15.98 -18.60
N THR A 127 -32.91 -17.17 -18.25
CA THR A 127 -32.79 -17.59 -16.83
C THR A 127 -31.70 -16.85 -16.06
N SER A 128 -30.69 -16.30 -16.77
CA SER A 128 -29.62 -15.49 -16.16
C SER A 128 -30.01 -14.04 -15.94
N THR A 129 -30.93 -13.50 -16.74
CA THR A 129 -31.29 -12.08 -16.70
C THR A 129 -32.58 -11.79 -15.93
N ILE A 130 -33.52 -12.74 -15.91
CA ILE A 130 -34.84 -12.56 -15.30
C ILE A 130 -34.85 -13.22 -13.91
N PRO A 131 -35.39 -12.55 -12.86
CA PRO A 131 -35.89 -11.19 -12.82
C PRO A 131 -34.76 -10.16 -13.00
N VAL A 132 -35.11 -8.99 -13.55
CA VAL A 132 -34.14 -7.91 -13.82
C VAL A 132 -33.47 -7.48 -12.51
N GLY A 133 -32.15 -7.34 -12.56
CA GLY A 133 -31.29 -7.09 -11.40
C GLY A 133 -30.77 -8.35 -10.71
N ARG A 134 -31.20 -9.56 -11.13
CA ARG A 134 -30.76 -10.83 -10.53
C ARG A 134 -29.24 -10.94 -10.55
N ILE A 135 -28.68 -11.28 -9.39
CA ILE A 135 -27.25 -11.45 -9.21
C ILE A 135 -26.96 -12.95 -9.19
N LYS A 136 -26.34 -13.47 -10.25
CA LYS A 136 -25.83 -14.85 -10.28
C LYS A 136 -24.35 -14.86 -9.93
N ILE A 137 -24.01 -15.39 -8.75
CA ILE A 137 -22.62 -15.69 -8.41
C ILE A 137 -22.35 -17.14 -8.83
N GLU A 138 -21.89 -17.33 -10.07
CA GLU A 138 -21.58 -18.67 -10.61
C GLU A 138 -20.18 -19.16 -10.24
N HIS A 139 -19.29 -18.27 -9.80
CA HIS A 139 -17.86 -18.55 -9.58
C HIS A 139 -17.49 -18.35 -8.11
N LYS A 140 -16.58 -19.20 -7.61
CA LYS A 140 -16.03 -19.05 -6.27
C LYS A 140 -15.18 -17.78 -6.24
N ILE A 141 -15.67 -16.77 -5.53
CA ILE A 141 -14.99 -15.47 -5.41
C ILE A 141 -13.69 -15.69 -4.65
N VAL A 142 -12.57 -15.22 -5.19
CA VAL A 142 -11.31 -15.18 -4.44
C VAL A 142 -11.51 -14.22 -3.28
N LYS A 143 -11.42 -14.75 -2.07
CA LYS A 143 -11.73 -13.98 -0.87
C LYS A 143 -10.76 -12.83 -0.73
N TRP A 144 -11.30 -11.66 -0.40
CA TRP A 144 -10.52 -10.46 -0.15
C TRP A 144 -9.35 -10.69 0.83
N ASP A 145 -9.60 -11.48 1.88
CA ASP A 145 -8.67 -11.75 2.97
C ASP A 145 -7.41 -12.51 2.51
N GLU A 146 -7.41 -13.10 1.31
CA GLU A 146 -6.28 -13.83 0.73
C GLU A 146 -5.22 -12.90 0.10
N ILE A 147 -5.55 -11.64 -0.20
CA ILE A 147 -4.65 -10.68 -0.85
C ILE A 147 -4.59 -9.39 -0.03
N SER A 148 -3.49 -9.17 0.71
CA SER A 148 -3.23 -7.93 1.45
C SER A 148 -1.84 -7.37 1.12
N PRO A 149 -1.74 -6.35 0.25
CA PRO A 149 -0.47 -5.78 -0.18
C PRO A 149 0.36 -5.27 1.00
N LYS A 150 -0.25 -4.44 1.87
CA LYS A 150 0.40 -3.91 3.08
C LYS A 150 0.95 -5.00 3.98
N LEU A 151 0.19 -6.07 4.25
CA LEU A 151 0.68 -7.19 5.08
C LEU A 151 1.80 -7.98 4.39
N GLU A 152 1.73 -8.14 3.07
CA GLU A 152 2.79 -8.80 2.30
C GLU A 152 4.09 -7.98 2.34
N TRP A 153 4.02 -6.68 2.03
CA TRP A 153 5.16 -5.77 2.11
C TRP A 153 5.73 -5.68 3.53
N GLN A 154 4.87 -5.54 4.53
CA GLN A 154 5.29 -5.49 5.93
C GLN A 154 6.05 -6.75 6.32
N ARG A 155 5.52 -7.95 6.02
CA ARG A 155 6.22 -9.21 6.32
C ARG A 155 7.56 -9.32 5.60
N GLU A 156 7.62 -8.93 4.33
CA GLU A 156 8.87 -8.99 3.56
C GLU A 156 9.92 -8.01 4.07
N LEU A 157 9.52 -6.79 4.44
CA LEU A 157 10.40 -5.78 5.02
C LEU A 157 10.87 -6.17 6.43
N GLU A 158 9.97 -6.66 7.29
CA GLU A 158 10.29 -7.11 8.64
C GLU A 158 11.31 -8.25 8.62
N ARG A 159 11.12 -9.26 7.76
CA ARG A 159 12.09 -10.36 7.57
C ARG A 159 13.49 -9.89 7.21
N ARG A 160 13.61 -8.72 6.58
CA ARG A 160 14.85 -8.12 6.10
C ARG A 160 15.39 -7.04 7.05
N GLY A 161 14.72 -6.76 8.17
CA GLY A 161 15.10 -5.69 9.09
C GLY A 161 14.84 -4.28 8.57
N LEU A 162 13.91 -4.12 7.62
CA LEU A 162 13.59 -2.87 6.92
C LEU A 162 12.16 -2.38 7.17
N GLY A 163 11.53 -2.83 8.28
CA GLY A 163 10.13 -2.51 8.59
C GLY A 163 9.81 -1.00 8.59
N PHE A 164 10.77 -0.17 9.01
CA PHE A 164 10.64 1.29 9.02
C PHE A 164 10.39 1.91 7.64
N CYS A 165 10.79 1.25 6.54
CA CYS A 165 10.63 1.81 5.19
C CYS A 165 9.17 1.96 4.75
N GLY A 166 8.22 1.33 5.43
CA GLY A 166 6.79 1.49 5.16
C GLY A 166 6.08 2.53 6.02
N GLU A 167 6.73 3.02 7.07
CA GLU A 167 6.21 4.09 7.93
C GLU A 167 6.43 5.46 7.29
N GLU A 168 5.83 6.52 7.86
CA GLU A 168 6.06 7.88 7.38
C GLU A 168 7.56 8.20 7.40
N TYR A 169 8.04 8.83 6.33
CA TYR A 169 9.48 9.08 6.17
C TYR A 169 10.06 9.91 7.32
N VAL A 170 10.95 9.28 8.10
CA VAL A 170 11.76 9.92 9.15
C VAL A 170 13.24 9.70 8.87
N GLU A 171 13.96 10.79 8.55
CA GLU A 171 15.39 10.78 8.22
C GLU A 171 16.23 10.10 9.32
N LYS A 172 15.93 10.36 10.59
CA LYS A 172 16.62 9.78 11.75
C LYS A 172 16.61 8.25 11.76
N GLN A 173 15.51 7.61 11.36
CA GLN A 173 15.41 6.14 11.34
C GLN A 173 16.34 5.55 10.27
N LEU A 174 16.41 6.20 9.10
CA LEU A 174 17.31 5.81 8.02
C LEU A 174 18.78 5.97 8.46
N GLU A 175 19.13 7.09 9.08
CA GLU A 175 20.48 7.30 9.61
C GLU A 175 20.87 6.27 10.68
N GLU A 176 19.94 5.94 11.58
CA GLU A 176 20.16 4.96 12.62
C GLU A 176 20.43 3.56 12.05
N TYR A 177 19.67 3.15 11.04
CA TYR A 177 19.92 1.91 10.31
C TYR A 177 21.27 1.95 9.57
N ILE A 178 21.58 3.07 8.89
CA ILE A 178 22.87 3.27 8.22
C ILE A 178 24.05 3.16 9.19
N LYS A 179 23.89 3.55 10.45
CA LYS A 179 24.93 3.46 11.50
C LYS A 179 25.00 2.07 12.14
N THR A 180 23.87 1.50 12.53
CA THR A 180 23.81 0.31 13.39
C THR A 180 23.63 -1.00 12.60
N GLY A 181 22.97 -0.96 11.45
CA GLY A 181 22.57 -2.13 10.67
C GLY A 181 21.51 -3.01 11.35
N LYS A 182 20.83 -2.49 12.39
CA LYS A 182 19.78 -3.22 13.12
C LYS A 182 18.55 -2.32 13.27
N TYR A 183 17.40 -2.84 12.85
CA TYR A 183 16.10 -2.31 13.22
C TYR A 183 15.42 -3.34 14.11
N THR A 184 14.99 -2.94 15.31
CA THR A 184 14.34 -3.86 16.26
C THR A 184 12.88 -3.49 16.39
N GLN A 185 11.99 -4.40 15.98
CA GLN A 185 10.59 -4.33 16.40
C GLN A 185 10.00 -5.73 16.57
N VAL A 186 9.02 -5.80 17.48
CA VAL A 186 8.47 -6.99 18.12
C VAL A 186 7.54 -7.75 17.17
N LEU A 187 7.88 -9.00 16.86
CA LEU A 187 6.98 -9.98 16.25
C LEU A 187 5.94 -10.41 17.28
N ASP A 188 4.66 -10.22 16.97
CA ASP A 188 3.56 -10.68 17.82
C ASP A 188 2.72 -11.72 17.08
N GLU A 189 3.02 -12.99 17.37
CA GLU A 189 2.30 -14.15 16.87
C GLU A 189 1.20 -14.54 17.86
N ASN A 190 -0.04 -14.14 17.58
CA ASN A 190 -1.20 -14.70 18.28
C ASN A 190 -2.39 -14.89 17.34
N ARG A 191 -2.59 -16.14 16.88
CA ARG A 191 -3.82 -16.62 16.27
C ARG A 191 -4.72 -17.17 17.36
N ASN A 192 -5.74 -16.42 17.76
CA ASN A 192 -6.84 -16.96 18.56
C ASN A 192 -8.15 -16.81 17.78
N LEU A 193 -8.88 -17.92 17.72
CA LEU A 193 -10.19 -18.08 17.10
C LEU A 193 -11.25 -17.47 18.04
N TYR A 194 -11.97 -16.46 17.55
CA TYR A 194 -13.08 -15.83 18.27
C TYR A 194 -14.41 -16.16 17.59
N LYS A 195 -15.48 -16.27 18.41
CA LYS A 195 -16.84 -16.62 17.96
C LYS A 195 -17.46 -15.54 17.06
N LYS A 196 -18.08 -15.98 15.96
CA LYS A 196 -18.89 -15.19 15.02
C LYS A 196 -20.01 -14.46 15.76
N ASN A 197 -20.03 -13.13 15.68
CA ASN A 197 -21.20 -12.34 16.06
C ASN A 197 -21.40 -11.29 14.96
N ASN A 198 -22.29 -11.57 14.02
CA ASN A 198 -22.46 -10.76 12.80
C ASN A 198 -23.64 -9.80 12.98
N ILE A 199 -23.46 -8.53 12.60
CA ILE A 199 -24.54 -7.55 12.51
C ILE A 199 -25.35 -7.87 11.26
N ASN A 200 -26.56 -8.42 11.41
CA ASN A 200 -27.43 -8.65 10.26
C ASN A 200 -28.22 -7.39 9.92
N ASN A 201 -28.85 -6.77 10.93
CA ASN A 201 -29.59 -5.52 10.76
C ASN A 201 -29.37 -4.61 11.97
N ILE A 202 -29.33 -3.30 11.73
CA ILE A 202 -29.45 -2.25 12.73
C ILE A 202 -30.94 -1.93 12.87
N VAL A 203 -31.51 -2.16 14.04
CA VAL A 203 -32.93 -1.92 14.34
C VAL A 203 -33.20 -0.45 14.62
N SER A 204 -32.29 0.22 15.35
CA SER A 204 -32.42 1.65 15.62
C SER A 204 -31.08 2.26 16.00
N ILE A 205 -30.93 3.56 15.81
CA ILE A 205 -29.84 4.35 16.38
C ILE A 205 -30.40 5.36 17.39
N PHE A 206 -29.70 5.51 18.51
CA PHE A 206 -29.90 6.62 19.43
C PHE A 206 -28.76 7.63 19.24
N ILE A 207 -29.14 8.87 18.94
CA ILE A 207 -28.22 9.97 18.63
C ILE A 207 -28.37 11.04 19.72
N PRO A 208 -27.33 11.28 20.54
CA PRO A 208 -27.38 12.33 21.55
C PRO A 208 -27.28 13.71 20.89
N ASN A 209 -27.86 14.73 21.52
CA ASN A 209 -27.81 16.11 21.02
C ASN A 209 -26.38 16.69 20.92
N SER A 210 -25.40 16.07 21.59
CA SER A 210 -23.98 16.45 21.52
C SER A 210 -23.36 16.11 20.16
N PHE A 211 -23.91 15.13 19.44
CA PHE A 211 -23.47 14.78 18.09
C PHE A 211 -24.09 15.72 17.08
N ARG A 212 -23.28 16.36 16.22
CA ARG A 212 -23.77 17.23 15.13
C ARG A 212 -24.89 18.19 15.61
N LYS A 213 -24.65 18.97 16.68
CA LYS A 213 -25.63 19.83 17.40
C LYS A 213 -26.61 20.64 16.53
N ASN A 214 -26.17 21.08 15.34
CA ASN A 214 -26.99 21.83 14.40
C ASN A 214 -28.03 20.94 13.68
N CYS A 215 -27.71 19.66 13.51
CA CYS A 215 -28.57 18.65 12.91
C CYS A 215 -29.50 18.00 13.95
N PHE A 216 -28.98 17.63 15.12
CA PHE A 216 -29.73 16.98 16.20
C PHE A 216 -29.87 17.92 17.39
N VAL A 217 -30.92 18.75 17.39
CA VAL A 217 -31.18 19.74 18.46
C VAL A 217 -31.59 19.08 19.78
N ARG A 218 -32.21 17.91 19.70
CA ARG A 218 -32.60 17.05 20.82
C ARG A 218 -32.03 15.65 20.61
N GLU A 219 -32.10 14.82 21.65
CA GLU A 219 -31.80 13.41 21.51
C GLU A 219 -32.82 12.77 20.57
N GLU A 220 -32.34 12.04 19.57
CA GLU A 220 -33.19 11.41 18.56
C GLU A 220 -33.01 9.90 18.62
N ARG A 221 -34.12 9.17 18.51
CA ARG A 221 -34.11 7.72 18.33
C ARG A 221 -34.77 7.42 16.99
N LEU A 222 -33.98 6.92 16.04
CA LEU A 222 -34.44 6.60 14.70
C LEU A 222 -34.52 5.09 14.54
N GLU A 223 -35.69 4.59 14.14
CA GLU A 223 -35.94 3.17 13.89
C GLU A 223 -35.81 2.85 12.41
N PHE A 224 -35.11 1.77 12.10
CA PHE A 224 -34.75 1.39 10.74
C PHE A 224 -35.48 0.13 10.30
N GLY A 225 -35.84 0.10 9.01
CA GLY A 225 -36.37 -1.07 8.33
C GLY A 225 -35.28 -1.81 7.55
N LYS A 226 -35.70 -2.69 6.64
CA LYS A 226 -34.79 -3.35 5.70
C LYS A 226 -34.20 -2.37 4.69
N VAL A 227 -34.99 -1.39 4.26
CA VAL A 227 -34.53 -0.31 3.36
C VAL A 227 -34.83 1.05 4.00
N ASN A 228 -33.81 1.89 4.06
CA ASN A 228 -33.85 3.18 4.74
C ASN A 228 -33.43 4.27 3.77
N MET A 229 -34.37 5.10 3.33
CA MET A 229 -34.09 6.25 2.48
C MET A 229 -33.91 7.50 3.33
N ILE A 230 -32.83 8.24 3.12
CA ILE A 230 -32.53 9.50 3.81
C ILE A 230 -32.44 10.60 2.75
N SER A 231 -33.40 11.52 2.71
CA SER A 231 -33.49 12.52 1.63
C SER A 231 -33.56 13.96 2.15
N GLY A 232 -33.20 14.92 1.31
CA GLY A 232 -33.19 16.35 1.66
C GLY A 232 -32.09 17.14 0.96
N LYS A 233 -32.22 18.47 0.91
CA LYS A 233 -31.27 19.35 0.19
C LYS A 233 -29.82 19.16 0.64
N ASN A 234 -28.86 19.52 -0.22
CA ASN A 234 -27.44 19.50 0.13
C ASN A 234 -27.16 20.30 1.41
N GLY A 235 -26.34 19.72 2.29
CA GLY A 235 -26.02 20.30 3.60
C GLY A 235 -27.14 20.22 4.65
N SER A 236 -28.22 19.47 4.43
CA SER A 236 -29.30 19.31 5.42
C SER A 236 -28.95 18.42 6.61
N GLY A 237 -27.90 17.59 6.49
CA GLY A 237 -27.44 16.68 7.56
C GLY A 237 -27.70 15.18 7.32
N LYS A 238 -28.12 14.78 6.10
CA LYS A 238 -28.39 13.38 5.74
C LYS A 238 -27.28 12.41 6.12
N THR A 239 -26.06 12.73 5.70
CA THR A 239 -24.84 11.98 5.99
C THR A 239 -24.60 11.82 7.48
N SER A 240 -25.15 12.69 8.34
CA SER A 240 -24.98 12.57 9.80
C SER A 240 -25.64 11.33 10.40
N ILE A 241 -26.69 10.75 9.78
CA ILE A 241 -27.19 9.43 10.22
C ILE A 241 -26.14 8.34 9.90
N LEU A 242 -25.60 8.35 8.68
CA LEU A 242 -24.61 7.36 8.23
C LEU A 242 -23.32 7.45 9.05
N GLU A 243 -22.82 8.67 9.28
CA GLU A 243 -21.67 8.93 10.15
C GLU A 243 -21.95 8.51 11.60
N GLY A 244 -23.19 8.61 12.07
CA GLY A 244 -23.58 8.11 13.39
C GLY A 244 -23.46 6.59 13.49
N ILE A 245 -23.90 5.87 12.45
CA ILE A 245 -23.74 4.41 12.33
C ILE A 245 -22.25 4.06 12.23
N GLU A 246 -21.50 4.74 11.38
CA GLU A 246 -20.05 4.59 11.21
C GLU A 246 -19.32 4.80 12.53
N LEU A 247 -19.67 5.83 13.30
CA LEU A 247 -19.08 6.11 14.62
C LEU A 247 -19.38 5.00 15.63
N VAL A 248 -20.61 4.49 15.64
CA VAL A 248 -20.99 3.37 16.53
C VAL A 248 -20.24 2.09 16.16
N ILE A 249 -20.06 1.81 14.87
CA ILE A 249 -19.41 0.59 14.39
C ILE A 249 -17.90 0.68 14.57
N THR A 250 -17.30 1.77 14.12
CA THR A 250 -15.85 1.90 13.88
C THR A 250 -15.13 2.70 14.96
N GLY A 251 -15.82 3.61 15.64
CA GLY A 251 -15.24 4.53 16.62
C GLY A 251 -14.73 5.84 16.01
N THR A 252 -14.67 5.94 14.69
CA THR A 252 -14.25 7.14 13.95
C THR A 252 -15.22 7.44 12.81
N VAL A 253 -15.07 8.63 12.21
CA VAL A 253 -15.83 9.05 11.05
C VAL A 253 -14.85 9.56 10.02
N ARG A 254 -14.87 9.00 8.81
CA ARG A 254 -14.03 9.45 7.69
C ARG A 254 -14.61 10.73 7.12
N LYS A 255 -13.75 11.70 6.80
CA LYS A 255 -14.11 12.86 5.98
C LYS A 255 -13.39 12.81 4.65
N ALA A 256 -14.07 13.38 3.66
CA ALA A 256 -13.71 13.49 2.25
C ALA A 256 -12.28 13.99 1.89
N MET A 257 -11.42 14.39 2.83
CA MET A 257 -10.09 14.94 2.51
C MET A 257 -9.01 14.56 3.51
N GLY A 258 -8.94 13.30 3.96
CA GLY A 258 -7.81 12.77 4.76
C GLY A 258 -7.61 13.41 6.15
N ILE A 259 -8.34 14.47 6.50
CA ILE A 259 -8.29 15.13 7.79
C ILE A 259 -9.29 14.41 8.71
N TYR A 260 -8.79 13.39 9.42
CA TYR A 260 -9.50 12.70 10.50
C TYR A 260 -9.91 13.72 11.57
N LYS A 261 -11.12 14.29 11.47
CA LYS A 261 -11.70 15.01 12.60
C LYS A 261 -12.37 13.99 13.51
N TYR A 262 -11.60 13.48 14.47
CA TYR A 262 -12.05 12.56 15.50
C TYR A 262 -13.28 13.10 16.24
N TYR A 263 -14.44 12.48 16.04
CA TYR A 263 -15.51 12.52 17.05
C TYR A 263 -15.18 11.47 18.12
N LYS A 264 -14.15 11.73 18.96
CA LYS A 264 -13.71 10.77 19.99
C LYS A 264 -14.73 10.68 21.14
N ASP A 265 -15.39 11.77 21.51
CA ASP A 265 -16.26 11.84 22.67
C ASP A 265 -17.69 12.30 22.33
N VAL A 266 -18.47 11.33 21.84
CA VAL A 266 -19.92 11.43 21.74
C VAL A 266 -20.53 10.44 22.73
N PRO A 267 -20.56 10.77 24.04
CA PRO A 267 -21.09 9.87 25.05
C PRO A 267 -22.57 9.59 24.76
N GLY A 268 -22.95 8.32 24.89
CA GLY A 268 -24.34 7.92 24.78
C GLY A 268 -24.81 7.51 23.38
N ILE A 269 -24.04 7.69 22.29
CA ILE A 269 -24.45 7.18 20.96
C ILE A 269 -24.41 5.64 20.92
N TYR A 270 -25.45 5.01 20.37
CA TYR A 270 -25.51 3.56 20.22
C TYR A 270 -26.50 3.09 19.15
N CYS A 271 -26.29 1.89 18.65
CA CYS A 271 -27.22 1.15 17.82
C CYS A 271 -27.82 -0.03 18.59
N LEU A 272 -29.10 -0.33 18.34
CA LEU A 272 -29.69 -1.64 18.65
C LEU A 272 -29.62 -2.49 17.39
N ILE A 273 -29.17 -3.74 17.50
CA ILE A 273 -29.10 -4.68 16.38
C ILE A 273 -30.14 -5.79 16.50
N ASN A 274 -30.23 -6.65 15.47
CA ASN A 274 -31.26 -7.67 15.27
C ASN A 274 -31.51 -8.65 16.43
N ASN A 275 -30.57 -8.82 17.37
CA ASN A 275 -30.72 -9.67 18.56
C ASN A 275 -31.08 -8.87 19.83
N GLY A 276 -31.46 -7.60 19.69
CA GLY A 276 -31.70 -6.68 20.80
C GLY A 276 -30.43 -6.16 21.48
N GLN A 277 -29.24 -6.58 21.04
CA GLN A 277 -27.97 -6.14 21.62
C GLN A 277 -27.72 -4.66 21.31
N LYS A 278 -27.33 -3.94 22.36
CA LYS A 278 -26.86 -2.56 22.28
C LYS A 278 -25.38 -2.52 21.92
N ILE A 279 -25.05 -1.96 20.76
CA ILE A 279 -23.68 -1.69 20.32
C ILE A 279 -23.41 -0.20 20.51
N LYS A 280 -22.42 0.15 21.34
CA LYS A 280 -21.94 1.52 21.50
C LYS A 280 -20.73 1.76 20.59
N LYS A 281 -20.26 3.00 20.46
CA LYS A 281 -18.93 3.25 19.88
C LYS A 281 -17.86 2.44 20.64
N PRO A 282 -16.83 1.90 19.99
CA PRO A 282 -15.77 1.18 20.68
C PRO A 282 -15.06 2.09 21.69
N GLY A 283 -14.78 1.55 22.87
CA GLY A 283 -14.20 2.29 24.00
C GLY A 283 -12.68 2.39 23.97
N ASP A 284 -12.00 1.40 23.38
CA ASP A 284 -10.54 1.31 23.32
C ASP A 284 -10.04 0.61 22.04
N SER A 285 -8.72 0.64 21.81
CA SER A 285 -8.09 -0.01 20.65
C SER A 285 -8.25 -1.54 20.66
N LYS A 286 -8.45 -2.16 21.82
CA LYS A 286 -8.69 -3.62 21.93
C LYS A 286 -10.04 -3.99 21.35
N GLU A 287 -11.07 -3.18 21.62
CA GLU A 287 -12.40 -3.37 21.06
C GLU A 287 -12.44 -3.12 19.56
N ILE A 288 -11.75 -2.09 19.07
CA ILE A 288 -11.59 -1.83 17.62
C ILE A 288 -10.97 -3.06 16.93
N LEU A 289 -9.87 -3.58 17.47
CA LEU A 289 -9.21 -4.78 16.93
C LEU A 289 -10.12 -6.01 16.99
N ARG A 290 -10.88 -6.17 18.08
CA ARG A 290 -11.85 -7.28 18.23
C ARG A 290 -12.92 -7.21 17.15
N ARG A 291 -13.50 -6.04 16.90
CA ARG A 291 -14.52 -5.83 15.87
C ARG A 291 -13.97 -6.07 14.48
N ALA A 292 -12.79 -5.51 14.15
CA ALA A 292 -12.14 -5.74 12.86
C ALA A 292 -11.93 -7.23 12.58
N LYS A 293 -11.44 -7.99 13.58
CA LYS A 293 -11.28 -9.44 13.49
C LYS A 293 -12.61 -10.20 13.38
N THR A 294 -13.63 -9.78 14.12
CA THR A 294 -14.93 -10.49 14.17
C THR A 294 -15.74 -10.28 12.90
N TRP A 295 -15.70 -9.07 12.34
CA TRP A 295 -16.53 -8.66 11.22
C TRP A 295 -15.81 -8.77 9.87
N TYR A 296 -14.48 -8.62 9.85
CA TYR A 296 -13.70 -8.61 8.60
C TYR A 296 -12.58 -9.65 8.57
N HIS A 297 -12.47 -10.53 9.58
CA HIS A 297 -11.52 -11.67 9.64
C HIS A 297 -10.02 -11.37 9.41
N LYS A 298 -9.56 -10.12 9.45
CA LYS A 298 -8.14 -9.77 9.22
C LYS A 298 -7.26 -9.97 10.47
N SER A 299 -6.11 -10.63 10.30
CA SER A 299 -5.15 -10.95 11.37
C SER A 299 -4.01 -9.91 11.52
N ASN A 300 -3.79 -9.50 12.78
CA ASN A 300 -2.61 -8.85 13.38
C ASN A 300 -2.40 -7.32 13.24
N LYS A 301 -1.65 -6.81 14.25
CA LYS A 301 -1.70 -5.50 14.94
C LYS A 301 -1.39 -4.25 14.09
N GLY A 302 -1.64 -3.09 14.72
CA GLY A 302 -1.16 -1.77 14.32
C GLY A 302 -2.22 -0.96 13.60
N GLU A 303 -2.82 -0.03 14.34
CA GLU A 303 -3.67 1.08 13.85
C GLU A 303 -5.08 0.76 13.33
N GLU A 304 -5.87 1.82 13.24
CA GLU A 304 -7.33 1.95 13.28
C GLU A 304 -8.06 1.42 12.02
N LYS A 305 -7.77 0.18 11.61
CA LYS A 305 -8.24 -0.44 10.34
C LYS A 305 -9.75 -0.67 10.23
N LEU A 306 -10.49 -0.64 11.33
CA LEU A 306 -11.91 -0.96 11.35
C LEU A 306 -12.75 0.02 10.50
N ASN A 307 -12.35 1.30 10.49
CA ASN A 307 -13.05 2.31 9.69
C ASN A 307 -12.80 2.10 8.19
N SER A 308 -11.54 1.91 7.81
CA SER A 308 -11.14 1.60 6.43
C SER A 308 -11.81 0.33 5.92
N ASP A 309 -11.87 -0.74 6.72
CA ASP A 309 -12.59 -1.97 6.37
C ASP A 309 -14.10 -1.70 6.22
N PHE A 310 -14.70 -0.91 7.12
CA PHE A 310 -16.12 -0.56 6.99
C PHE A 310 -16.43 0.20 5.69
N HIS A 311 -15.57 1.12 5.24
CA HIS A 311 -15.71 1.78 3.94
C HIS A 311 -15.56 0.80 2.77
N LEU A 312 -14.54 -0.05 2.82
CA LEU A 312 -14.29 -1.04 1.77
C LEU A 312 -15.48 -1.98 1.54
N TYR A 313 -16.07 -2.50 2.62
CA TYR A 313 -17.11 -3.53 2.51
C TYR A 313 -18.53 -2.98 2.66
N ASN A 314 -18.77 -1.89 3.39
CA ASN A 314 -20.11 -1.52 3.83
C ASN A 314 -20.53 -0.08 3.52
N TYR A 315 -19.59 0.85 3.28
CA TYR A 315 -19.91 2.26 3.10
C TYR A 315 -19.31 2.80 1.79
N PHE A 316 -20.17 3.02 0.80
CA PHE A 316 -19.86 3.70 -0.46
C PHE A 316 -20.17 5.21 -0.36
N MET A 317 -19.18 6.08 -0.57
CA MET A 317 -19.35 7.54 -0.52
C MET A 317 -19.27 8.19 -1.91
N THR A 318 -19.96 9.32 -2.10
CA THR A 318 -19.83 10.13 -3.33
C THR A 318 -18.40 10.52 -3.64
N ILE A 319 -17.53 10.71 -2.65
CA ILE A 319 -16.17 11.15 -2.96
C ILE A 319 -15.37 10.09 -3.72
N ASP A 320 -15.64 8.81 -3.43
CA ASP A 320 -15.06 7.69 -4.17
C ASP A 320 -15.47 7.81 -5.66
N THR A 321 -16.70 8.24 -5.93
CA THR A 321 -17.18 8.49 -7.31
C THR A 321 -16.65 9.77 -7.94
N PHE A 322 -16.44 10.84 -7.16
CA PHE A 322 -15.99 12.15 -7.64
C PHE A 322 -14.53 12.11 -8.11
N ILE A 323 -13.65 11.54 -7.29
CA ILE A 323 -12.21 11.42 -7.58
C ILE A 323 -12.00 10.68 -8.91
N LEU A 324 -12.76 9.61 -9.13
CA LEU A 324 -12.70 8.79 -10.34
C LEU A 324 -13.37 9.42 -11.57
N SER A 325 -14.44 10.19 -11.37
CA SER A 325 -15.19 10.81 -12.47
C SER A 325 -14.52 12.08 -13.01
N TYR A 326 -13.80 12.84 -12.17
CA TYR A 326 -13.32 14.18 -12.52
C TYR A 326 -11.81 14.40 -12.41
N LEU A 327 -11.06 13.57 -11.69
CA LEU A 327 -9.62 13.81 -11.43
C LEU A 327 -8.67 12.72 -12.00
N GLY A 328 -9.19 11.70 -12.66
CA GLY A 328 -8.40 10.55 -13.12
C GLY A 328 -7.85 10.68 -14.54
N ASP A 329 -6.59 11.11 -14.68
CA ASP A 329 -5.77 10.72 -15.84
C ASP A 329 -5.40 9.22 -15.73
N LYS A 330 -5.02 8.60 -16.85
CA LYS A 330 -4.68 7.16 -16.97
C LYS A 330 -3.81 6.63 -15.82
N LYS A 331 -2.81 7.41 -15.39
CA LYS A 331 -1.85 7.04 -14.33
C LYS A 331 -2.47 7.00 -12.92
N ASN A 332 -3.47 7.82 -12.63
CA ASN A 332 -4.09 7.93 -11.31
C ASN A 332 -5.24 6.92 -11.11
N LEU A 333 -5.81 6.39 -12.18
CA LEU A 333 -6.92 5.41 -12.09
C LEU A 333 -6.48 4.12 -11.40
N GLY A 334 -5.28 3.61 -11.70
CA GLY A 334 -4.73 2.41 -11.04
C GLY A 334 -4.63 2.60 -9.52
N ASP A 335 -4.06 3.72 -9.09
CA ASP A 335 -3.90 4.06 -7.67
C ASP A 335 -5.25 4.26 -6.97
N GLN A 336 -6.25 4.84 -7.65
CA GLN A 336 -7.59 5.03 -7.10
C GLN A 336 -8.34 3.70 -6.92
N PHE A 337 -8.28 2.81 -7.92
CA PHE A 337 -8.81 1.46 -7.78
C PHE A 337 -8.07 0.70 -6.68
N PHE A 338 -6.75 0.84 -6.59
CA PHE A 338 -5.96 0.27 -5.51
C PHE A 338 -6.37 0.82 -4.14
N GLN A 339 -6.62 2.12 -4.01
CA GLN A 339 -7.08 2.77 -2.79
C GLN A 339 -8.47 2.27 -2.36
N ILE A 340 -9.41 2.17 -3.31
CA ILE A 340 -10.76 1.67 -3.03
C ILE A 340 -10.71 0.24 -2.53
N LEU A 341 -9.83 -0.57 -3.12
CA LEU A 341 -9.68 -1.98 -2.81
C LEU A 341 -8.89 -2.22 -1.52
N PHE A 342 -7.66 -1.74 -1.48
CA PHE A 342 -6.70 -2.06 -0.43
C PHE A 342 -6.60 -0.98 0.65
N GLY A 343 -7.36 0.11 0.52
CA GLY A 343 -7.37 1.24 1.42
C GLY A 343 -6.26 2.25 1.14
N GLU A 344 -6.50 3.51 1.53
CA GLU A 344 -5.55 4.62 1.45
C GLU A 344 -4.25 4.34 2.20
N GLU A 345 -4.33 3.64 3.34
CA GLU A 345 -3.15 3.22 4.08
C GLU A 345 -2.19 2.33 3.29
N SER A 346 -2.71 1.41 2.45
CA SER A 346 -1.85 0.54 1.64
C SER A 346 -1.13 1.36 0.59
N LEU A 347 -1.81 2.35 0.00
CA LEU A 347 -1.20 3.26 -0.96
C LEU A 347 -0.13 4.11 -0.28
N ASN A 348 -0.45 4.73 0.87
CA ASN A 348 0.49 5.53 1.66
C ASN A 348 1.72 4.71 2.09
N TYR A 349 1.53 3.44 2.48
CA TYR A 349 2.65 2.55 2.83
C TYR A 349 3.59 2.34 1.64
N TYR A 350 3.06 2.24 0.42
CA TYR A 350 3.84 2.14 -0.81
C TYR A 350 4.49 3.47 -1.23
N GLU A 351 3.78 4.59 -1.09
CA GLU A 351 4.34 5.93 -1.32
C GLU A 351 5.48 6.26 -0.35
N ASN A 352 5.35 5.85 0.92
CA ASN A 352 6.43 5.95 1.89
C ASN A 352 7.67 5.18 1.43
N MET A 353 7.49 3.92 0.98
CA MET A 353 8.60 3.13 0.42
C MET A 353 9.25 3.82 -0.79
N LYS A 354 8.46 4.43 -1.69
CA LYS A 354 8.98 5.24 -2.81
C LYS A 354 9.78 6.44 -2.32
N LYS A 355 9.27 7.17 -1.31
CA LYS A 355 9.94 8.31 -0.71
C LYS A 355 11.27 7.92 -0.07
N TYR A 356 11.34 6.79 0.64
CA TYR A 356 12.62 6.24 1.11
C TYR A 356 13.56 5.92 -0.06
N LEU A 357 13.04 5.29 -1.12
CA LEU A 357 13.82 4.93 -2.29
C LEU A 357 14.43 6.16 -3.00
N GLU A 358 13.64 7.22 -3.21
CA GLU A 358 14.10 8.50 -3.79
C GLU A 358 15.24 9.12 -2.98
N ASN A 359 15.08 9.19 -1.66
CA ASN A 359 16.13 9.70 -0.76
C ASN A 359 17.39 8.81 -0.78
N ILE A 360 17.22 7.48 -0.83
CA ILE A 360 18.33 6.54 -0.94
C ILE A 360 19.09 6.72 -2.26
N TYR A 361 18.41 6.96 -3.39
CA TYR A 361 19.08 7.25 -4.66
C TYR A 361 19.97 8.49 -4.55
N SER A 362 19.46 9.59 -4.00
CA SER A 362 20.24 10.82 -3.78
C SER A 362 21.42 10.60 -2.82
N LEU A 363 21.22 9.82 -1.76
CA LEU A 363 22.29 9.47 -0.82
C LEU A 363 23.36 8.56 -1.43
N ILE A 364 22.98 7.62 -2.31
CA ILE A 364 23.92 6.76 -3.04
C ILE A 364 24.78 7.61 -3.97
N GLU A 365 24.17 8.53 -4.72
CA GLU A 365 24.87 9.42 -5.64
C GLU A 365 25.90 10.30 -4.90
N SER A 366 25.46 11.01 -3.85
CA SER A 366 26.34 11.86 -3.04
C SER A 366 27.43 11.08 -2.29
N SER A 367 27.15 9.87 -1.83
CA SER A 367 28.16 9.02 -1.16
C SER A 367 29.15 8.42 -2.16
N SER A 368 28.70 8.10 -3.37
CA SER A 368 29.57 7.61 -4.45
C SER A 368 30.52 8.68 -4.95
N MET A 369 30.04 9.93 -5.13
CA MET A 369 30.89 11.08 -5.46
C MET A 369 31.94 11.33 -4.39
N ARG A 370 31.54 11.38 -3.11
CA ARG A 370 32.49 11.50 -1.99
C ARG A 370 33.52 10.39 -1.97
N LEU A 371 33.11 9.14 -2.23
CA LEU A 371 34.03 8.01 -2.28
C LEU A 371 34.99 8.10 -3.46
N GLN A 372 34.56 8.62 -4.62
CA GLN A 372 35.45 8.92 -5.75
C GLN A 372 36.46 10.02 -5.40
N ASP A 373 36.00 11.12 -4.80
CA ASP A 373 36.86 12.22 -4.36
C ASP A 373 37.89 11.74 -3.33
N MET A 374 37.45 10.97 -2.32
CA MET A 374 38.31 10.36 -1.31
C MET A 374 39.36 9.44 -1.95
N ASN A 375 38.96 8.60 -2.91
CA ASN A 375 39.88 7.73 -3.63
C ASN A 375 40.86 8.52 -4.51
N GLN A 376 40.45 9.65 -5.07
CA GLN A 376 41.31 10.55 -5.84
C GLN A 376 42.32 11.26 -4.93
N MET A 377 41.88 11.75 -3.76
CA MET A 377 42.75 12.33 -2.74
C MET A 377 43.74 11.28 -2.22
N MET A 378 43.29 10.06 -1.94
CA MET A 378 44.16 8.94 -1.55
C MET A 378 45.19 8.58 -2.64
N LYS A 379 44.84 8.68 -3.92
CA LYS A 379 45.80 8.53 -5.03
C LYS A 379 46.79 9.68 -5.10
N SER A 380 46.36 10.92 -4.81
CA SER A 380 47.26 12.08 -4.73
C SER A 380 48.22 12.02 -3.54
N CYS A 381 47.88 11.27 -2.49
CA CYS A 381 48.80 10.93 -1.39
C CYS A 381 49.91 9.94 -1.80
N GLY A 382 50.12 9.61 -3.08
CA GLY A 382 51.13 8.65 -3.51
C GLY A 382 51.88 8.95 -4.81
N ASN A 383 53.10 9.50 -4.68
CA ASN A 383 54.30 8.91 -5.30
C ASN A 383 55.63 9.16 -4.52
N PHE A 384 55.57 9.29 -3.19
CA PHE A 384 56.74 9.52 -2.32
C PHE A 384 57.84 8.44 -2.44
N LYS A 385 57.47 7.20 -2.83
CA LYS A 385 58.40 6.11 -3.10
C LYS A 385 59.34 6.40 -4.27
N ALA A 386 58.90 7.21 -5.23
CA ALA A 386 59.71 7.65 -6.38
C ALA A 386 60.61 8.83 -6.00
N GLU A 387 60.11 9.77 -5.20
CA GLU A 387 60.88 10.94 -4.74
C GLU A 387 62.03 10.55 -3.80
N ILE A 388 61.81 9.63 -2.87
CA ILE A 388 62.88 9.11 -1.98
C ILE A 388 63.94 8.34 -2.80
N LYS A 389 63.54 7.53 -3.78
CA LYS A 389 64.46 6.82 -4.69
C LYS A 389 65.21 7.75 -5.65
N GLN A 390 64.66 8.92 -5.95
CA GLN A 390 65.30 9.92 -6.77
C GLN A 390 66.34 10.70 -5.94
N ALA A 391 65.97 11.11 -4.73
CA ALA A 391 66.91 11.70 -3.76
C ALA A 391 68.07 10.74 -3.45
N GLU A 392 67.80 9.45 -3.30
CA GLU A 392 68.82 8.39 -3.13
C GLU A 392 69.80 8.34 -4.31
N ARG A 393 69.30 8.39 -5.55
CA ARG A 393 70.12 8.34 -6.78
C ARG A 393 70.96 9.60 -6.99
N ASP A 394 70.34 10.78 -6.89
CA ASP A 394 71.02 12.08 -7.07
C ASP A 394 72.15 12.26 -6.03
N TYR A 395 72.01 11.61 -4.88
CA TYR A 395 72.96 11.66 -3.78
C TYR A 395 74.16 10.71 -3.99
N PHE A 396 73.93 9.47 -4.44
CA PHE A 396 75.01 8.54 -4.78
C PHE A 396 75.94 9.06 -5.87
N GLU A 397 75.42 9.87 -6.81
CA GLU A 397 76.25 10.52 -7.83
C GLU A 397 77.14 11.62 -7.24
N LYS A 398 76.64 12.44 -6.30
CA LYS A 398 77.45 13.49 -5.65
C LYS A 398 78.58 12.91 -4.80
N LEU A 399 78.35 11.83 -4.05
CA LEU A 399 79.39 11.18 -3.23
C LEU A 399 80.55 10.62 -4.08
N LYS A 400 80.24 10.00 -5.22
CA LYS A 400 81.27 9.50 -6.17
C LYS A 400 82.15 10.60 -6.74
N MET A 401 81.66 11.84 -6.86
CA MET A 401 82.47 12.99 -7.29
C MET A 401 83.50 13.42 -6.23
N TYR A 402 83.25 13.19 -4.95
CA TYR A 402 84.11 13.65 -3.84
C TYR A 402 85.16 12.62 -3.42
N SER A 403 84.92 11.31 -3.59
CA SER A 403 85.88 10.25 -3.26
C SER A 403 87.17 10.27 -4.10
N GLY A 404 87.22 11.09 -5.17
CA GLY A 404 88.37 11.25 -6.04
C GLY A 404 89.37 12.35 -5.65
N LYS A 405 89.17 13.11 -4.56
CA LYS A 405 89.94 14.36 -4.31
C LYS A 405 90.53 14.60 -2.90
N SER A 406 90.60 13.64 -1.98
CA SER A 406 91.29 13.87 -0.68
C SER A 406 92.31 12.77 -0.31
N ASN A 407 93.38 13.19 0.39
CA ASN A 407 94.50 12.37 0.85
C ASN A 407 94.31 11.81 2.28
N GLU A 408 93.10 11.89 2.84
CA GLU A 408 92.79 11.36 4.17
C GLU A 408 91.83 10.17 4.09
N LYS A 409 92.41 9.00 3.80
CA LYS A 409 91.68 7.72 3.72
C LYS A 409 90.91 7.35 4.99
N LYS A 410 91.39 7.78 6.17
CA LYS A 410 90.85 7.36 7.48
C LYS A 410 89.52 8.03 7.83
N SER A 411 89.39 9.33 7.56
CA SER A 411 88.14 10.08 7.71
C SER A 411 87.11 9.67 6.64
N ILE A 412 87.55 9.34 5.42
CA ILE A 412 86.68 8.80 4.37
C ILE A 412 86.14 7.41 4.73
N GLU A 413 86.95 6.49 5.28
CA GLU A 413 86.48 5.15 5.71
C GLU A 413 85.48 5.22 6.88
N GLU A 414 85.67 6.14 7.82
CA GLU A 414 84.72 6.38 8.92
C GLU A 414 83.41 6.99 8.41
N ILE A 415 83.49 7.90 7.42
CA ILE A 415 82.32 8.48 6.75
C ILE A 415 81.60 7.42 5.90
N GLU A 416 82.32 6.58 5.14
CA GLU A 416 81.73 5.46 4.40
C GLU A 416 81.05 4.47 5.35
N SER A 417 81.62 4.20 6.52
CA SER A 417 81.00 3.39 7.57
C SER A 417 79.73 4.05 8.14
N CYS A 418 79.72 5.36 8.36
CA CYS A 418 78.53 6.09 8.81
C CYS A 418 77.42 6.09 7.75
N ILE A 419 77.77 6.35 6.48
CA ILE A 419 76.80 6.31 5.37
C ILE A 419 76.28 4.88 5.19
N LYS A 420 77.13 3.84 5.32
CA LYS A 420 76.72 2.44 5.26
C LYS A 420 75.78 2.04 6.41
N LYS A 421 76.02 2.57 7.62
CA LYS A 421 75.09 2.43 8.75
C LYS A 421 73.77 3.17 8.49
N CYS A 422 73.80 4.39 7.95
CA CYS A 422 72.59 5.12 7.55
C CYS A 422 71.83 4.36 6.45
N MET A 423 72.52 3.76 5.48
CA MET A 423 71.93 2.91 4.43
C MET A 423 71.31 1.63 4.99
N GLU A 424 71.97 0.94 5.91
CA GLU A 424 71.41 -0.22 6.61
C GLU A 424 70.15 0.17 7.40
N ILE A 425 70.13 1.36 8.02
CA ILE A 425 68.96 1.88 8.72
C ILE A 425 67.83 2.24 7.74
N CYS A 426 68.12 2.88 6.60
CA CYS A 426 67.15 3.14 5.53
C CYS A 426 66.53 1.84 4.98
N GLN A 427 67.34 0.78 4.81
CA GLN A 427 66.86 -0.54 4.37
C GLN A 427 65.99 -1.24 5.44
N VAL A 428 66.29 -1.02 6.73
CA VAL A 428 65.44 -1.49 7.85
C VAL A 428 64.11 -0.73 7.87
N ILE A 429 64.11 0.58 7.62
CA ILE A 429 62.88 1.39 7.47
C ILE A 429 62.04 0.90 6.27
N GLU A 430 62.69 0.54 5.16
CA GLU A 430 62.05 -0.07 3.99
C GLU A 430 61.32 -1.38 4.34
N ASN A 431 61.88 -2.20 5.24
CA ASN A 431 61.27 -3.44 5.72
C ASN A 431 60.17 -3.22 6.79
N VAL A 432 60.29 -2.17 7.60
CA VAL A 432 59.30 -1.75 8.61
C VAL A 432 58.05 -1.14 7.95
N SER A 433 58.19 -0.53 6.77
CA SER A 433 57.08 0.01 5.95
C SER A 433 56.10 -1.05 5.43
N ALA A 434 56.51 -2.33 5.38
CA ALA A 434 55.62 -3.44 5.05
C ALA A 434 54.82 -3.97 6.26
N LEU A 435 55.16 -3.54 7.48
CA LEU A 435 54.63 -4.09 8.73
C LEU A 435 53.85 -3.08 9.59
N CYS A 436 54.05 -1.77 9.43
CA CYS A 436 53.38 -0.73 10.22
C CYS A 436 51.97 -0.40 9.69
N LEU A 437 51.02 -1.28 9.97
CA LEU A 437 49.58 -1.10 9.72
C LEU A 437 48.79 -0.77 10.99
N TYR A 438 49.43 -0.42 12.12
CA TYR A 438 48.74 -0.20 13.39
C TYR A 438 49.33 0.98 14.17
N ASN A 439 48.41 1.80 14.69
CA ASN A 439 48.55 3.10 15.36
C ASN A 439 49.62 3.21 16.45
N ASP A 440 49.97 4.48 16.73
CA ASP A 440 50.71 5.03 17.87
C ASP A 440 51.35 4.01 18.84
N VAL A 441 52.68 3.99 18.84
CA VAL A 441 53.52 3.00 19.54
C VAL A 441 53.27 2.98 21.06
N SER A 442 52.91 4.13 21.64
CA SER A 442 52.58 4.25 23.07
C SER A 442 51.21 3.62 23.40
N GLU A 443 50.23 3.78 22.51
CA GLU A 443 48.91 3.13 22.63
C GLU A 443 49.02 1.61 22.45
N CYS A 444 49.84 1.13 21.51
CA CYS A 444 50.02 -0.31 21.29
C CYS A 444 50.64 -1.04 22.51
N LEU A 445 51.57 -0.42 23.23
CA LEU A 445 52.17 -1.00 24.45
C LEU A 445 51.15 -1.07 25.60
N LEU A 446 50.37 0.00 25.78
CA LEU A 446 49.29 0.05 26.77
C LEU A 446 48.15 -0.92 26.42
N ASP A 447 47.83 -1.07 25.14
CA ASP A 447 46.82 -2.02 24.64
C ASP A 447 47.26 -3.47 24.81
N VAL A 448 48.55 -3.80 24.63
CA VAL A 448 49.05 -5.16 24.88
C VAL A 448 48.94 -5.53 26.35
N GLU A 449 49.38 -4.64 27.26
CA GLU A 449 49.17 -4.85 28.71
C GLU A 449 47.68 -4.94 29.07
N ARG A 450 46.83 -4.10 28.46
CA ARG A 450 45.37 -4.15 28.68
C ARG A 450 44.77 -5.48 28.22
N ILE A 451 45.09 -5.94 27.02
CA ILE A 451 44.58 -7.20 26.46
C ILE A 451 45.10 -8.41 27.27
N GLU A 452 46.35 -8.38 27.73
CA GLU A 452 46.88 -9.44 28.61
C GLU A 452 46.14 -9.50 29.95
N ASN A 453 45.81 -8.34 30.53
CA ASN A 453 45.01 -8.25 31.75
C ASN A 453 43.57 -8.74 31.53
N GLU A 454 42.92 -8.33 30.43
CA GLU A 454 41.57 -8.78 30.06
C GLU A 454 41.51 -10.30 29.83
N ILE A 455 42.49 -10.88 29.11
CA ILE A 455 42.59 -12.35 28.94
C ILE A 455 42.77 -13.04 30.30
N THR A 456 43.51 -12.44 31.22
CA THR A 456 43.74 -13.00 32.56
C THR A 456 42.50 -12.97 33.43
N GLU A 457 41.70 -11.90 33.37
CA GLU A 457 40.40 -11.82 34.02
C GLU A 457 39.38 -12.79 33.42
N LEU A 458 39.29 -12.88 32.10
CA LEU A 458 38.39 -13.81 31.40
C LEU A 458 38.70 -15.26 31.80
N LYS A 459 39.98 -15.63 31.90
CA LYS A 459 40.41 -16.95 32.39
C LYS A 459 39.99 -17.20 33.84
N LYS A 460 40.07 -16.20 34.72
CA LYS A 460 39.58 -16.30 36.10
C LYS A 460 38.06 -16.52 36.13
N SER A 461 37.32 -15.77 35.33
CA SER A 461 35.85 -15.87 35.20
C SER A 461 35.41 -17.21 34.64
N LEU A 462 36.08 -17.73 33.60
CA LEU A 462 35.86 -19.06 33.05
C LEU A 462 36.13 -20.17 34.08
N LYS A 463 37.19 -20.04 34.87
CA LYS A 463 37.53 -20.99 35.94
C LYS A 463 36.50 -20.94 37.08
N LYS A 464 35.97 -19.76 37.40
CA LYS A 464 34.90 -19.55 38.40
C LYS A 464 33.56 -20.12 37.93
N ASN A 465 33.21 -19.96 36.66
CA ASN A 465 31.98 -20.51 36.07
C ASN A 465 32.02 -22.03 35.94
N LYS A 466 33.20 -22.61 35.64
CA LYS A 466 33.41 -24.07 35.67
C LYS A 466 33.14 -24.70 37.04
N ASN A 467 33.37 -23.94 38.11
CA ASN A 467 33.15 -24.40 39.48
C ASN A 467 31.72 -24.14 40.01
N ARG A 468 30.86 -23.41 39.26
CA ARG A 468 29.53 -22.96 39.72
C ARG A 468 28.32 -23.55 38.98
N GLN A 469 28.49 -24.49 38.05
CA GLN A 469 27.40 -25.06 37.22
C GLN A 469 26.47 -23.97 36.61
N ILE A 470 27.05 -23.00 35.88
CA ILE A 470 26.30 -21.93 35.19
C ILE A 470 26.08 -22.33 33.71
N ILE A 471 24.98 -21.83 33.12
CA ILE A 471 24.39 -22.10 31.79
C ILE A 471 25.43 -22.14 30.65
N GLU A 472 25.31 -23.10 29.73
CA GLU A 472 26.25 -23.32 28.62
C GLU A 472 26.41 -22.12 27.67
N SER A 473 25.36 -21.31 27.49
CA SER A 473 25.37 -20.13 26.59
C SER A 473 26.43 -19.11 27.00
N ASP A 474 26.49 -18.73 28.28
CA ASP A 474 27.38 -17.69 28.77
C ASP A 474 28.85 -18.14 28.72
N SER A 475 29.07 -19.45 28.90
CA SER A 475 30.41 -20.05 28.81
C SER A 475 30.93 -20.14 27.37
N ALA A 476 30.04 -20.23 26.38
CA ALA A 476 30.40 -20.26 24.96
C ALA A 476 30.74 -18.85 24.45
N GLU A 477 30.01 -17.83 24.89
CA GLU A 477 30.22 -16.43 24.52
C GLU A 477 31.59 -15.92 25.03
N LEU A 478 31.92 -16.19 26.31
CA LEU A 478 33.22 -15.85 26.91
C LEU A 478 34.41 -16.56 26.25
N ARG A 479 34.23 -17.80 25.77
CA ARG A 479 35.29 -18.51 25.01
C ARG A 479 35.48 -17.91 23.62
N GLY A 480 34.41 -17.44 22.98
CA GLY A 480 34.48 -16.75 21.70
C GLY A 480 35.29 -15.46 21.77
N GLU A 481 35.12 -14.69 22.85
CA GLU A 481 35.91 -13.48 23.12
C GLU A 481 37.38 -13.79 23.43
N GLU A 482 37.68 -14.81 24.26
CA GLU A 482 39.07 -15.20 24.55
C GLU A 482 39.85 -15.60 23.28
N ILE A 483 39.21 -16.33 22.35
CA ILE A 483 39.84 -16.76 21.10
C ILE A 483 40.15 -15.56 20.19
N LYS A 484 39.22 -14.60 20.08
CA LYS A 484 39.45 -13.36 19.32
C LYS A 484 40.59 -12.54 19.90
N LEU A 485 40.61 -12.32 21.21
CA LEU A 485 41.64 -11.54 21.88
C LEU A 485 43.03 -12.21 21.78
N ARG A 486 43.11 -13.54 21.84
CA ARG A 486 44.39 -14.26 21.62
C ARG A 486 44.91 -14.17 20.20
N ALA A 487 44.01 -14.19 19.20
CA ALA A 487 44.41 -13.99 17.82
C ALA A 487 44.98 -12.59 17.60
N ASP A 488 44.36 -11.58 18.22
CA ASP A 488 44.82 -10.19 18.16
C ASP A 488 46.14 -9.98 18.91
N LEU A 489 46.29 -10.59 20.09
CA LEU A 489 47.56 -10.59 20.86
C LEU A 489 48.70 -11.27 20.09
N GLY A 490 48.43 -12.38 19.40
CA GLY A 490 49.42 -13.11 18.60
C GLY A 490 49.90 -12.36 17.36
N LEU A 491 49.07 -11.48 16.80
CA LEU A 491 49.45 -10.56 15.74
C LEU A 491 50.32 -9.42 16.29
N LYS A 492 49.90 -8.78 17.41
CA LYS A 492 50.64 -7.66 18.02
C LYS A 492 51.99 -8.06 18.64
N THR A 493 52.11 -9.26 19.22
CA THR A 493 53.37 -9.74 19.83
C THR A 493 54.47 -10.13 18.83
N LYS A 494 54.12 -10.54 17.61
CA LYS A 494 55.10 -10.77 16.53
C LYS A 494 55.75 -9.49 16.01
N VAL A 495 55.08 -8.37 16.22
CA VAL A 495 55.47 -7.04 15.73
C VAL A 495 56.47 -6.37 16.71
N LEU A 496 56.31 -6.60 18.02
CA LEU A 496 57.12 -5.99 19.09
C LEU A 496 58.67 -6.11 18.96
N PRO A 497 59.25 -7.28 18.61
CA PRO A 497 60.72 -7.45 18.53
C PRO A 497 61.34 -6.67 17.36
N VAL A 498 60.59 -6.53 16.26
CA VAL A 498 60.99 -5.73 15.09
C VAL A 498 60.98 -4.25 15.45
N PHE A 499 59.95 -3.80 16.19
CA PHE A 499 59.83 -2.42 16.66
C PHE A 499 60.91 -2.01 17.68
N LYS A 500 61.30 -2.88 18.61
CA LYS A 500 62.42 -2.60 19.54
C LYS A 500 63.75 -2.40 18.80
N LYS A 501 63.97 -3.10 17.69
CA LYS A 501 65.11 -2.89 16.80
C LYS A 501 65.04 -1.52 16.10
N THR A 502 63.86 -1.12 15.63
CA THR A 502 63.65 0.18 14.98
C THR A 502 63.82 1.37 15.95
N LEU A 503 63.35 1.25 17.19
CA LEU A 503 63.51 2.29 18.22
C LEU A 503 65.00 2.48 18.57
N GLN A 504 65.76 1.38 18.69
CA GLN A 504 67.22 1.42 18.86
C GLN A 504 67.92 2.09 17.68
N SER A 505 67.44 1.89 16.45
CA SER A 505 67.99 2.54 15.25
C SER A 505 67.67 4.05 15.20
N ALA A 506 66.47 4.47 15.63
CA ALA A 506 66.09 5.88 15.69
C ALA A 506 66.81 6.65 16.82
N GLU A 507 66.97 6.02 17.99
CA GLU A 507 67.83 6.52 19.08
C GLU A 507 69.29 6.64 18.62
N MET A 508 69.76 5.71 17.79
CA MET A 508 71.10 5.74 17.21
C MET A 508 71.27 6.84 16.14
N ILE A 509 70.24 7.16 15.35
CA ILE A 509 70.24 8.33 14.45
C ILE A 509 70.26 9.62 15.26
N ASN A 510 69.44 9.74 16.31
CA ASN A 510 69.46 10.92 17.20
C ASN A 510 70.81 11.04 17.93
N ALA A 511 71.42 9.93 18.33
CA ALA A 511 72.77 9.92 18.90
C ALA A 511 73.81 10.40 17.87
N LEU A 512 73.78 9.91 16.63
CA LEU A 512 74.64 10.36 15.53
C LEU A 512 74.42 11.85 15.20
N TYR A 513 73.17 12.33 15.21
CA TYR A 513 72.84 13.74 15.03
C TYR A 513 73.41 14.61 16.15
N THR A 514 73.35 14.12 17.39
CA THR A 514 73.91 14.79 18.57
C THR A 514 75.45 14.78 18.56
N GLU A 515 76.05 13.71 18.06
CA GLU A 515 77.50 13.56 17.95
C GLU A 515 78.07 14.38 16.78
N ALA A 516 77.34 14.46 15.66
CA ALA A 516 77.64 15.38 14.56
C ALA A 516 77.57 16.86 15.01
N ASN A 517 76.57 17.24 15.82
CA ASN A 517 76.47 18.57 16.42
C ASN A 517 77.69 18.90 17.30
N LYS A 518 78.20 17.94 18.07
CA LYS A 518 79.43 18.12 18.88
C LYS A 518 80.68 18.32 18.02
N ILE A 519 80.76 17.68 16.86
CA ILE A 519 81.91 17.78 15.95
C ILE A 519 81.90 19.13 15.20
N ILE A 520 80.73 19.64 14.83
CA ILE A 520 80.54 20.96 14.19
C ILE A 520 80.97 22.10 15.13
N ASP A 521 80.69 21.98 16.43
CA ASP A 521 81.11 22.97 17.44
C ASP A 521 82.63 22.98 17.70
N LEU A 522 83.35 21.90 17.36
CA LEU A 522 84.79 21.75 17.61
C LEU A 522 85.68 22.17 16.42
N GLU A 523 85.19 22.08 15.18
CA GLU A 523 85.96 22.43 13.98
C GLU A 523 85.25 23.50 13.14
N GLY A 524 85.59 24.76 13.39
CA GLY A 524 85.13 25.88 12.57
C GLY A 524 85.37 25.64 11.07
N ASN A 525 84.28 25.62 10.30
CA ASN A 525 84.24 25.72 8.83
C ASN A 525 84.99 24.65 8.02
N ASN A 526 84.99 23.38 8.44
CA ASN A 526 85.34 22.30 7.52
C ASN A 526 84.12 21.96 6.63
N PHE A 527 84.19 22.34 5.34
CA PHE A 527 83.07 22.26 4.37
C PHE A 527 82.43 20.86 4.29
N GLN A 528 83.21 19.80 4.52
CA GLN A 528 82.76 18.39 4.47
C GLN A 528 81.79 17.99 5.60
N ILE A 529 81.93 18.54 6.81
CA ILE A 529 81.07 18.18 7.96
C ILE A 529 79.71 18.89 7.87
N LYS A 530 79.70 20.14 7.39
CA LYS A 530 78.46 20.91 7.16
C LYS A 530 77.59 20.27 6.07
N ASP A 531 78.21 19.69 5.05
CA ASP A 531 77.49 18.93 4.04
C ASP A 531 76.82 17.69 4.64
N ILE A 532 77.52 16.92 5.48
CA ILE A 532 76.97 15.74 6.20
C ILE A 532 75.82 16.13 7.14
N TYR A 533 75.95 17.25 7.84
CA TYR A 533 74.86 17.78 8.68
C TYR A 533 73.60 18.08 7.85
N ASN A 534 73.76 18.78 6.72
CA ASN A 534 72.65 19.09 5.83
C ASN A 534 71.99 17.81 5.25
N ILE A 535 72.77 16.75 5.09
CA ILE A 535 72.29 15.42 4.64
C ILE A 535 71.46 14.74 5.72
N CYS A 536 71.97 14.68 6.96
CA CYS A 536 71.22 14.10 8.08
C CYS A 536 69.94 14.90 8.36
N TYR A 537 69.99 16.23 8.23
CA TYR A 537 68.84 17.10 8.38
C TYR A 537 67.78 16.87 7.28
N SER A 538 68.17 16.82 6.00
CA SER A 538 67.22 16.63 4.89
C SER A 538 66.59 15.23 4.86
N LEU A 539 67.33 14.21 5.28
CA LEU A 539 66.80 12.85 5.46
C LEU A 539 65.79 12.80 6.60
N ASN A 540 66.07 13.46 7.72
CA ASN A 540 65.17 13.53 8.86
C ASN A 540 63.88 14.31 8.53
N GLU A 541 64.00 15.42 7.80
CA GLU A 541 62.86 16.19 7.28
C GLU A 541 61.99 15.34 6.32
N SER A 542 62.61 14.64 5.37
CA SER A 542 61.92 13.73 4.44
C SER A 542 61.24 12.55 5.15
N LEU A 543 61.83 12.06 6.25
CA LEU A 543 61.24 11.01 7.10
C LEU A 543 60.02 11.53 7.88
N SER A 544 60.08 12.75 8.41
CA SER A 544 58.97 13.41 9.10
C SER A 544 57.79 13.67 8.16
N ASP A 545 58.07 14.15 6.95
CA ASP A 545 57.06 14.36 5.90
C ASP A 545 56.40 13.04 5.49
N TRP A 546 57.18 11.97 5.38
CA TRP A 546 56.67 10.63 5.09
C TRP A 546 55.78 10.07 6.21
N HIS A 547 56.15 10.24 7.49
CA HIS A 547 55.32 9.83 8.62
C HIS A 547 53.97 10.55 8.63
N THR A 548 53.98 11.87 8.44
CA THR A 548 52.77 12.70 8.34
C THR A 548 51.87 12.24 7.19
N ALA A 549 52.46 11.90 6.04
CA ALA A 549 51.71 11.38 4.89
C ALA A 549 51.10 9.99 5.13
N GLN A 550 51.76 9.11 5.90
CA GLN A 550 51.20 7.80 6.28
C GLN A 550 50.02 7.93 7.25
N GLU A 551 50.10 8.84 8.22
CA GLU A 551 48.97 9.12 9.13
C GLU A 551 47.76 9.63 8.34
N GLN A 552 47.96 10.58 7.43
CA GLN A 552 46.90 11.07 6.53
C GLN A 552 46.31 9.93 5.69
N LYS A 553 47.16 9.05 5.15
CA LYS A 553 46.70 7.88 4.38
C LYS A 553 45.82 6.94 5.21
N ASN A 554 46.23 6.61 6.43
CA ASN A 554 45.44 5.75 7.33
C ASN A 554 44.09 6.38 7.71
N GLU A 555 44.08 7.71 7.89
CA GLU A 555 42.85 8.46 8.13
C GLU A 555 41.90 8.37 6.92
N TRP A 556 42.43 8.53 5.70
CA TRP A 556 41.66 8.37 4.46
C TRP A 556 41.15 6.95 4.27
N GLU A 557 41.96 5.92 4.51
CA GLU A 557 41.55 4.51 4.43
C GLU A 557 40.38 4.21 5.39
N THR A 558 40.43 4.74 6.61
CA THR A 558 39.35 4.60 7.59
C THR A 558 38.07 5.33 7.15
N LYS A 559 38.21 6.54 6.59
CA LYS A 559 37.08 7.31 6.04
C LYS A 559 36.45 6.60 4.84
N ILE A 560 37.26 6.07 3.92
CA ILE A 560 36.80 5.30 2.75
C ILE A 560 36.06 4.04 3.20
N ALA A 561 36.61 3.29 4.17
CA ALA A 561 35.95 2.09 4.69
C ALA A 561 34.58 2.38 5.33
N ARG A 562 34.45 3.51 6.04
CA ARG A 562 33.17 3.95 6.62
C ARG A 562 32.17 4.34 5.53
N GLU A 563 32.59 5.13 4.54
CA GLU A 563 31.70 5.56 3.46
C GLU A 563 31.30 4.38 2.55
N GLN A 564 32.20 3.42 2.31
CA GLN A 564 31.89 2.18 1.59
C GLN A 564 30.85 1.35 2.32
N LYS A 565 31.00 1.16 3.64
CA LYS A 565 30.02 0.42 4.46
C LYS A 565 28.63 1.07 4.44
N LYS A 566 28.57 2.40 4.42
CA LYS A 566 27.33 3.15 4.24
C LYS A 566 26.74 2.91 2.86
N LEU A 567 27.56 2.96 1.80
CA LEU A 567 27.12 2.71 0.43
C LEU A 567 26.57 1.28 0.26
N ASP A 568 27.22 0.28 0.87
CA ASP A 568 26.76 -1.11 0.85
C ASP A 568 25.39 -1.26 1.52
N ARG A 569 25.18 -0.58 2.66
CA ARG A 569 23.89 -0.57 3.37
C ARG A 569 22.79 0.12 2.56
N LEU A 570 23.09 1.25 1.93
CA LEU A 570 22.15 1.96 1.06
C LEU A 570 21.76 1.12 -0.17
N ASN A 571 22.75 0.51 -0.82
CA ASN A 571 22.52 -0.39 -1.95
C ASN A 571 21.70 -1.62 -1.53
N PHE A 572 21.94 -2.18 -0.33
CA PHE A 572 21.13 -3.25 0.20
C PHE A 572 19.65 -2.85 0.30
N ILE A 573 19.33 -1.70 0.92
CA ILE A 573 17.94 -1.23 1.05
C ILE A 573 17.33 -1.01 -0.34
N LYS A 574 18.04 -0.32 -1.24
CA LYS A 574 17.60 -0.09 -2.63
C LYS A 574 17.24 -1.39 -3.33
N THR A 575 18.11 -2.40 -3.26
CA THR A 575 17.84 -3.70 -3.88
C THR A 575 16.64 -4.39 -3.24
N GLN A 576 16.49 -4.34 -1.92
CA GLN A 576 15.34 -4.95 -1.25
C GLN A 576 14.02 -4.27 -1.63
N LEU A 577 13.95 -2.94 -1.60
CA LEU A 577 12.74 -2.19 -1.97
C LEU A 577 12.34 -2.42 -3.43
N ASN A 578 13.30 -2.42 -4.36
CA ASN A 578 13.04 -2.69 -5.78
C ASN A 578 12.58 -4.13 -6.07
N THR A 579 12.73 -5.08 -5.14
CA THR A 579 12.23 -6.45 -5.31
C THR A 579 10.78 -6.63 -4.87
N LEU A 580 10.20 -5.63 -4.19
CA LEU A 580 8.82 -5.70 -3.74
C LEU A 580 7.87 -5.51 -4.93
N ARG A 581 6.71 -6.15 -4.84
CA ARG A 581 5.68 -6.07 -5.87
C ARG A 581 5.00 -4.70 -5.83
N GLU A 582 4.71 -4.14 -6.99
CA GLU A 582 4.01 -2.86 -7.12
C GLU A 582 2.49 -3.00 -6.91
N PRO A 583 1.77 -1.92 -6.54
CA PRO A 583 0.31 -1.90 -6.39
C PRO A 583 -0.45 -2.54 -7.56
N GLU A 584 0.00 -2.29 -8.78
CA GLU A 584 -0.58 -2.79 -10.03
C GLU A 584 -0.61 -4.32 -10.07
N TYR A 585 0.40 -4.99 -9.51
CA TYR A 585 0.42 -6.46 -9.42
C TYR A 585 -0.76 -6.97 -8.59
N PHE A 586 -1.03 -6.36 -7.45
CA PHE A 586 -2.09 -6.79 -6.54
C PHE A 586 -3.47 -6.49 -7.11
N LEU A 587 -3.63 -5.31 -7.73
CA LEU A 587 -4.84 -4.93 -8.44
C LEU A 587 -5.15 -5.94 -9.56
N LYS A 588 -4.16 -6.23 -10.42
CA LYS A 588 -4.27 -7.22 -11.50
C LYS A 588 -4.61 -8.60 -10.97
N LYS A 589 -3.97 -9.03 -9.88
CA LYS A 589 -4.21 -10.34 -9.27
C LYS A 589 -5.64 -10.45 -8.73
N TYR A 590 -6.11 -9.46 -7.97
CA TYR A 590 -7.45 -9.50 -7.39
C TYR A 590 -8.53 -9.37 -8.47
N VAL A 591 -8.47 -8.31 -9.27
CA VAL A 591 -9.48 -8.04 -10.29
C VAL A 591 -9.43 -9.12 -11.37
N GLY A 592 -8.24 -9.62 -11.75
CA GLY A 592 -8.10 -10.67 -12.75
C GLY A 592 -8.74 -11.99 -12.30
N ASN A 593 -8.58 -12.35 -11.03
CA ASN A 593 -9.22 -13.54 -10.47
C ASN A 593 -10.74 -13.41 -10.36
N ASN A 594 -11.26 -12.18 -10.25
CA ASN A 594 -12.69 -11.91 -10.05
C ASN A 594 -13.35 -11.18 -11.23
N ILE A 595 -12.69 -11.06 -12.38
CA ILE A 595 -13.08 -10.16 -13.48
C ILE A 595 -14.46 -10.51 -14.03
N LYS A 596 -14.77 -11.81 -14.12
CA LYS A 596 -16.07 -12.28 -14.61
C LYS A 596 -17.20 -11.75 -13.73
N GLN A 597 -17.09 -11.88 -12.42
CA GLN A 597 -18.11 -11.38 -11.49
C GLN A 597 -18.21 -9.85 -11.51
N ILE A 598 -17.07 -9.16 -11.51
CA ILE A 598 -17.04 -7.69 -11.57
C ILE A 598 -17.70 -7.20 -12.88
N SER A 599 -17.41 -7.87 -14.00
CA SER A 599 -18.04 -7.62 -15.29
C SER A 599 -19.54 -7.88 -15.26
N ASP A 600 -19.99 -8.99 -14.68
CA ASP A 600 -21.42 -9.32 -14.58
C ASP A 600 -22.17 -8.26 -13.75
N LEU A 601 -21.60 -7.83 -12.62
CA LEU A 601 -22.15 -6.75 -11.79
C LEU A 601 -22.17 -5.41 -12.53
N PHE A 602 -21.11 -5.09 -13.27
CA PHE A 602 -21.04 -3.88 -14.09
C PHE A 602 -22.16 -3.83 -15.13
N LEU A 603 -22.41 -4.94 -15.83
CA LEU A 603 -23.49 -5.03 -16.83
C LEU A 603 -24.90 -4.95 -16.21
N LEU A 604 -25.07 -5.33 -14.94
CA LEU A 604 -26.33 -5.16 -14.21
C LEU A 604 -26.60 -3.70 -13.83
N LEU A 605 -25.54 -2.94 -13.59
CA LEU A 605 -25.61 -1.53 -13.19
C LEU A 605 -25.72 -0.58 -14.40
N GLN A 606 -25.54 -1.08 -15.62
CA GLN A 606 -25.59 -0.28 -16.83
C GLN A 606 -26.87 -0.52 -17.67
N SER A 607 -27.46 0.55 -18.17
CA SER A 607 -28.54 0.57 -19.17
C SER A 607 -28.48 1.87 -19.98
N PRO A 608 -28.55 1.83 -21.32
CA PRO A 608 -28.60 0.64 -22.16
C PRO A 608 -27.23 -0.08 -22.18
N LYS A 609 -27.21 -1.36 -22.56
CA LYS A 609 -25.99 -2.20 -22.45
C LYS A 609 -24.98 -1.93 -23.57
N GLU A 610 -24.30 -0.78 -23.51
CA GLU A 610 -23.27 -0.40 -24.49
C GLU A 610 -22.09 -1.38 -24.51
N PHE A 611 -21.63 -1.81 -23.33
CA PHE A 611 -20.52 -2.75 -23.19
C PHE A 611 -21.02 -4.19 -23.11
N ASP A 612 -20.15 -5.11 -23.52
CA ASP A 612 -20.34 -6.54 -23.38
C ASP A 612 -19.67 -7.09 -22.11
N GLY A 613 -18.85 -6.27 -21.43
CA GLY A 613 -18.25 -6.59 -20.15
C GLY A 613 -17.04 -5.73 -19.80
N LEU A 614 -16.30 -6.14 -18.76
CA LEU A 614 -14.99 -5.61 -18.39
C LEU A 614 -13.91 -6.66 -18.61
N ALA A 615 -12.72 -6.24 -19.01
CA ALA A 615 -11.57 -7.11 -19.20
C ALA A 615 -10.25 -6.38 -18.85
N PHE A 616 -9.13 -7.10 -18.90
CA PHE A 616 -7.80 -6.51 -18.87
C PHE A 616 -7.24 -6.35 -20.28
N SER A 617 -6.66 -5.18 -20.57
CA SER A 617 -5.89 -4.95 -21.80
C SER A 617 -4.56 -5.71 -21.78
N GLN A 618 -3.85 -5.71 -22.92
CA GLN A 618 -2.49 -6.25 -23.02
C GLN A 618 -1.52 -5.54 -22.06
N ASP A 619 -1.75 -4.24 -21.83
CA ASP A 619 -0.99 -3.41 -20.88
C ASP A 619 -1.45 -3.59 -19.42
N ALA A 620 -2.28 -4.60 -19.15
CA ALA A 620 -2.82 -4.91 -17.83
C ALA A 620 -3.68 -3.81 -17.19
N GLU A 621 -4.39 -3.05 -18.02
CA GLU A 621 -5.35 -2.04 -17.56
C GLU A 621 -6.77 -2.56 -17.63
N LEU A 622 -7.62 -2.19 -16.66
CA LEU A 622 -9.05 -2.47 -16.75
C LEU A 622 -9.64 -1.69 -17.93
N VAL A 623 -10.41 -2.37 -18.77
CA VAL A 623 -11.03 -1.81 -19.99
C VAL A 623 -12.46 -2.31 -20.12
N GLY A 624 -13.34 -1.48 -20.67
CA GLY A 624 -14.66 -1.89 -21.15
C GLY A 624 -14.55 -2.60 -22.49
N VAL A 625 -15.22 -3.74 -22.64
CA VAL A 625 -15.27 -4.49 -23.90
C VAL A 625 -16.51 -4.04 -24.68
N ARG A 626 -16.32 -3.60 -25.92
CA ARG A 626 -17.40 -3.18 -26.82
C ARG A 626 -17.20 -3.85 -28.18
N GLY A 627 -17.87 -4.98 -28.39
CA GLY A 627 -17.68 -5.85 -29.55
C GLY A 627 -16.25 -6.37 -29.62
N LYS A 628 -15.50 -5.93 -30.64
CA LYS A 628 -14.09 -6.29 -30.83
C LYS A 628 -13.13 -5.22 -30.29
N GLU A 629 -13.65 -4.09 -29.83
CA GLU A 629 -12.86 -2.99 -29.30
C GLU A 629 -12.77 -3.06 -27.77
N THR A 630 -11.68 -2.52 -27.23
CA THR A 630 -11.51 -2.30 -25.79
C THR A 630 -11.36 -0.82 -25.53
N ILE A 631 -12.16 -0.28 -24.62
CA ILE A 631 -12.20 1.13 -24.26
C ILE A 631 -11.61 1.32 -22.86
N PRO A 632 -10.55 2.12 -22.70
CA PRO A 632 -10.02 2.46 -21.38
C PRO A 632 -11.05 3.15 -20.49
N LEU A 633 -11.01 2.91 -19.18
CA LEU A 633 -11.98 3.50 -18.23
C LEU A 633 -12.04 5.04 -18.30
N HIS A 634 -10.91 5.73 -18.50
CA HIS A 634 -10.90 7.21 -18.61
C HIS A 634 -11.63 7.74 -19.85
N MET A 635 -11.85 6.90 -20.86
CA MET A 635 -12.63 7.25 -22.06
C MET A 635 -14.12 6.91 -21.92
N MET A 636 -14.53 6.26 -20.82
CA MET A 636 -15.93 5.95 -20.52
C MET A 636 -16.63 7.16 -19.88
N SER A 637 -17.96 7.24 -20.02
CA SER A 637 -18.75 8.31 -19.39
C SER A 637 -18.62 8.28 -17.86
N SER A 638 -18.95 9.39 -17.18
CA SER A 638 -18.92 9.44 -15.71
C SER A 638 -19.82 8.36 -15.09
N GLY A 639 -21.03 8.18 -15.59
CA GLY A 639 -21.97 7.17 -15.10
C GLY A 639 -21.43 5.75 -15.26
N GLN A 640 -20.77 5.46 -16.39
CA GLN A 640 -20.14 4.17 -16.66
C GLN A 640 -18.94 3.90 -15.74
N ARG A 641 -18.10 4.91 -15.49
CA ARG A 641 -17.00 4.79 -14.51
C ARG A 641 -17.54 4.52 -13.11
N VAL A 642 -18.59 5.23 -12.68
CA VAL A 642 -19.22 4.99 -11.38
C VAL A 642 -19.80 3.58 -11.29
N ALA A 643 -20.44 3.08 -12.34
CA ALA A 643 -20.96 1.71 -12.39
C ALA A 643 -19.83 0.66 -12.23
N ALA A 644 -18.67 0.86 -12.85
CA ALA A 644 -17.52 -0.04 -12.69
C ALA A 644 -17.01 -0.09 -11.24
N VAL A 645 -17.03 1.04 -10.55
CA VAL A 645 -16.59 1.16 -9.16
C VAL A 645 -17.60 0.56 -8.21
N MET A 646 -18.89 0.80 -8.43
CA MET A 646 -19.96 0.13 -7.70
C MET A 646 -19.90 -1.39 -7.89
N ALA A 647 -19.67 -1.86 -9.11
CA ALA A 647 -19.50 -3.29 -9.39
C ALA A 647 -18.33 -3.89 -8.58
N LEU A 648 -17.23 -3.15 -8.47
CA LEU A 648 -16.10 -3.55 -7.63
C LEU A 648 -16.47 -3.57 -6.15
N PHE A 649 -17.06 -2.50 -5.63
CA PHE A 649 -17.53 -2.42 -4.23
C PHE A 649 -18.48 -3.58 -3.88
N PHE A 650 -19.48 -3.84 -4.73
CA PHE A 650 -20.41 -4.95 -4.52
C PHE A 650 -19.74 -6.31 -4.66
N SER A 651 -18.76 -6.48 -5.56
CA SER A 651 -17.96 -7.70 -5.64
C SER A 651 -17.23 -7.96 -4.32
N VAL A 652 -16.58 -6.93 -3.76
CA VAL A 652 -15.90 -7.03 -2.46
C VAL A 652 -16.88 -7.34 -1.33
N HIS A 653 -18.01 -6.65 -1.26
CA HIS A 653 -19.07 -6.90 -0.27
C HIS A 653 -19.63 -8.33 -0.35
N LEU A 654 -19.86 -8.85 -1.56
CA LEU A 654 -20.40 -10.19 -1.79
C LEU A 654 -19.36 -11.30 -1.56
N SER A 655 -18.07 -10.98 -1.65
CA SER A 655 -16.97 -11.94 -1.43
C SER A 655 -16.77 -12.34 0.04
N ALA A 656 -17.28 -11.54 0.98
CA ALA A 656 -16.92 -11.63 2.39
C ALA A 656 -18.04 -12.25 3.25
N ASP A 657 -17.71 -13.32 3.98
CA ASP A 657 -18.70 -14.15 4.67
C ASP A 657 -19.21 -13.59 6.01
N CYS A 658 -18.42 -12.74 6.69
CA CYS A 658 -18.70 -12.32 8.08
C CYS A 658 -18.86 -10.83 8.29
N ILE A 659 -18.90 -10.08 7.19
CA ILE A 659 -19.15 -8.65 7.25
C ILE A 659 -20.55 -8.36 7.79
N PRO A 660 -20.76 -7.17 8.38
CA PRO A 660 -22.09 -6.67 8.65
C PRO A 660 -22.93 -6.74 7.36
N LYS A 661 -24.15 -7.27 7.43
CA LYS A 661 -25.05 -7.35 6.26
C LYS A 661 -25.74 -6.01 5.95
N ILE A 662 -25.06 -4.90 6.19
CA ILE A 662 -25.57 -3.55 5.99
C ILE A 662 -24.79 -2.87 4.85
N ILE A 663 -25.46 -2.05 4.06
CA ILE A 663 -24.85 -1.27 2.98
C ILE A 663 -25.29 0.18 3.14
N LEU A 664 -24.33 1.08 3.23
CA LEU A 664 -24.51 2.52 3.32
C LEU A 664 -24.07 3.12 1.98
N LEU A 665 -25.02 3.71 1.26
CA LEU A 665 -24.77 4.40 0.01
C LEU A 665 -25.06 5.89 0.24
N ASP A 666 -23.99 6.69 0.33
CA ASP A 666 -24.11 8.13 0.54
C ASP A 666 -24.00 8.88 -0.78
N GLU A 667 -25.13 9.39 -1.24
CA GLU A 667 -25.33 10.10 -2.51
C GLU A 667 -24.68 9.33 -3.69
N PRO A 668 -25.04 8.04 -3.89
CA PRO A 668 -24.40 7.17 -4.88
C PRO A 668 -24.73 7.57 -6.34
N ILE A 669 -25.68 8.49 -6.55
CA ILE A 669 -26.32 8.80 -7.83
C ILE A 669 -25.92 10.18 -8.40
N SER A 670 -25.02 10.92 -7.75
CA SER A 670 -24.68 12.30 -8.15
C SER A 670 -24.09 12.45 -9.56
N HIS A 671 -23.54 11.36 -10.12
CA HIS A 671 -22.86 11.33 -11.42
C HIS A 671 -23.37 10.22 -12.34
N ILE A 672 -24.54 9.66 -12.02
CA ILE A 672 -25.19 8.57 -12.75
C ILE A 672 -26.40 9.15 -13.52
N ASP A 673 -26.60 8.73 -14.76
CA ASP A 673 -27.79 9.08 -15.56
C ASP A 673 -29.05 8.33 -15.09
N GLU A 674 -30.23 8.78 -15.55
CA GLU A 674 -31.52 8.25 -15.09
C GLU A 674 -31.70 6.76 -15.38
N LEU A 675 -31.23 6.26 -16.53
CA LEU A 675 -31.34 4.85 -16.91
C LEU A 675 -30.50 3.96 -15.99
N ASN A 676 -29.27 4.37 -15.71
CA ASN A 676 -28.38 3.67 -14.80
C ASN A 676 -28.89 3.75 -13.33
N ILE A 677 -29.57 4.84 -12.94
CA ILE A 677 -30.26 4.91 -11.63
C ILE A 677 -31.34 3.84 -11.51
N LEU A 678 -32.14 3.64 -12.56
CA LEU A 678 -33.14 2.57 -12.56
C LEU A 678 -32.47 1.18 -12.45
N SER A 679 -31.36 0.95 -13.17
CA SER A 679 -30.57 -0.29 -13.07
C SER A 679 -30.06 -0.53 -11.65
N LEU A 680 -29.52 0.52 -11.03
CA LEU A 680 -29.07 0.47 -9.65
C LEU A 680 -30.23 0.10 -8.71
N PHE A 681 -31.42 0.67 -8.88
CA PHE A 681 -32.57 0.35 -8.02
C PHE A 681 -33.04 -1.09 -8.19
N ASP A 682 -33.06 -1.61 -9.41
CA ASP A 682 -33.40 -3.01 -9.68
C ASP A 682 -32.35 -3.96 -9.07
N PHE A 683 -31.06 -3.60 -9.15
CA PHE A 683 -29.97 -4.32 -8.50
C PHE A 683 -30.08 -4.30 -6.96
N LEU A 684 -30.33 -3.13 -6.37
CA LEU A 684 -30.47 -2.96 -4.93
C LEU A 684 -31.69 -3.73 -4.38
N ARG A 685 -32.77 -3.83 -5.17
CA ARG A 685 -33.92 -4.68 -4.85
C ARG A 685 -33.49 -6.13 -4.69
N GLU A 686 -32.69 -6.67 -5.61
CA GLU A 686 -32.19 -8.05 -5.48
C GLU A 686 -31.14 -8.21 -4.37
N MET A 687 -30.34 -7.19 -4.05
CA MET A 687 -29.46 -7.22 -2.87
C MET A 687 -30.25 -7.38 -1.56
N VAL A 688 -31.42 -6.75 -1.48
CA VAL A 688 -32.33 -6.87 -0.32
C VAL A 688 -33.03 -8.22 -0.32
N LEU A 689 -33.52 -8.68 -1.47
CA LEU A 689 -34.34 -9.89 -1.58
C LEU A 689 -33.52 -11.19 -1.57
N GLN A 690 -32.50 -11.30 -2.43
CA GLN A 690 -31.71 -12.52 -2.59
C GLN A 690 -30.57 -12.63 -1.56
N TYR A 691 -29.95 -11.50 -1.19
CA TYR A 691 -28.77 -11.48 -0.32
C TYR A 691 -29.06 -11.00 1.10
N ASP A 692 -30.31 -10.70 1.44
CA ASP A 692 -30.72 -10.31 2.80
C ASP A 692 -29.88 -9.13 3.34
N ARG A 693 -29.60 -8.12 2.51
CA ARG A 693 -28.83 -6.92 2.94
C ARG A 693 -29.74 -5.78 3.40
N GLN A 694 -29.41 -5.16 4.52
CA GLN A 694 -30.06 -3.92 4.96
C GLN A 694 -29.45 -2.73 4.23
N LEU A 695 -30.28 -1.86 3.66
CA LEU A 695 -29.84 -0.75 2.84
C LEU A 695 -30.09 0.60 3.54
N PHE A 696 -29.10 1.48 3.46
CA PHE A 696 -29.22 2.90 3.77
C PHE A 696 -28.83 3.68 2.51
N PHE A 697 -29.75 4.48 1.99
CA PHE A 697 -29.57 5.21 0.74
C PHE A 697 -29.83 6.69 0.97
N THR A 698 -28.84 7.55 0.68
CA THR A 698 -29.02 9.00 0.77
C THR A 698 -29.20 9.62 -0.61
N THR A 699 -30.03 10.66 -0.69
CA THR A 699 -30.22 11.44 -1.93
C THR A 699 -30.58 12.89 -1.65
N SER A 700 -30.04 13.78 -2.47
CA SER A 700 -30.33 15.21 -2.43
C SER A 700 -31.49 15.61 -3.33
N THR A 701 -31.88 14.74 -4.24
CA THR A 701 -32.87 14.98 -5.28
C THR A 701 -34.22 14.41 -4.86
N LYS A 702 -35.25 15.26 -4.83
CA LYS A 702 -36.58 14.89 -4.36
C LYS A 702 -37.26 13.91 -5.33
N GLU A 703 -37.03 14.11 -6.62
CA GLU A 703 -37.55 13.31 -7.72
C GLU A 703 -37.04 11.86 -7.60
N ILE A 704 -35.72 11.71 -7.43
CA ILE A 704 -35.09 10.40 -7.28
C ILE A 704 -35.49 9.74 -5.95
N GLY A 705 -35.60 10.51 -4.86
CA GLY A 705 -36.14 9.98 -3.60
C GLY A 705 -37.56 9.45 -3.73
N ARG A 706 -38.45 10.15 -4.44
CA ARG A 706 -39.82 9.66 -4.71
C ARG A 706 -39.81 8.39 -5.56
N LEU A 707 -38.98 8.33 -6.59
CA LEU A 707 -38.83 7.13 -7.42
C LEU A 707 -38.35 5.93 -6.60
N PHE A 708 -37.34 6.14 -5.74
CA PHE A 708 -36.84 5.10 -4.84
C PHE A 708 -37.92 4.62 -3.87
N GLU A 709 -38.65 5.54 -3.23
CA GLU A 709 -39.77 5.20 -2.34
C GLU A 709 -40.83 4.33 -3.04
N ARG A 710 -41.23 4.69 -4.27
CA ARG A 710 -42.22 3.91 -5.03
C ARG A 710 -41.70 2.53 -5.45
N LYS A 711 -40.44 2.43 -5.87
CA LYS A 711 -39.85 1.13 -6.24
C LYS A 711 -39.76 0.15 -5.07
N PHE A 712 -39.63 0.65 -3.84
CA PHE A 712 -39.48 -0.16 -2.63
C PHE A 712 -40.72 -0.19 -1.73
N SER A 713 -41.85 0.40 -2.14
CA SER A 713 -43.06 0.50 -1.30
C SER A 713 -43.67 -0.85 -0.95
N PHE A 714 -43.39 -1.90 -1.73
CA PHE A 714 -43.79 -3.28 -1.43
C PHE A 714 -43.29 -3.81 -0.07
N LEU A 715 -42.25 -3.19 0.50
CA LEU A 715 -41.71 -3.51 1.83
C LEU A 715 -42.60 -2.98 2.98
N LYS A 716 -43.52 -2.05 2.71
CA LYS A 716 -44.42 -1.45 3.72
C LYS A 716 -43.65 -0.95 4.94
N GLU A 717 -43.86 -1.54 6.12
CA GLU A 717 -43.21 -1.14 7.37
C GLU A 717 -41.69 -1.37 7.39
N ASP A 718 -41.19 -2.32 6.58
CA ASP A 718 -39.76 -2.59 6.39
C ASP A 718 -39.08 -1.53 5.50
N PHE A 719 -39.83 -0.57 4.94
CA PHE A 719 -39.30 0.64 4.34
C PHE A 719 -39.46 1.85 5.28
N LYS A 720 -38.36 2.57 5.53
CA LYS A 720 -38.35 3.80 6.33
C LYS A 720 -37.79 4.97 5.52
N GLY A 721 -38.55 6.06 5.45
CA GLY A 721 -38.13 7.33 4.84
C GLY A 721 -37.82 8.39 5.90
N PHE A 722 -36.65 9.00 5.84
CA PHE A 722 -36.23 10.13 6.67
C PHE A 722 -36.02 11.36 5.79
N TYR A 723 -36.82 12.40 5.98
CA TYR A 723 -36.75 13.64 5.19
C TYR A 723 -36.16 14.75 6.05
N PHE A 724 -35.01 15.26 5.63
CA PHE A 724 -34.24 16.30 6.29
C PHE A 724 -34.59 17.66 5.70
N GLU A 725 -35.21 18.50 6.51
CA GLU A 725 -35.60 19.87 6.13
C GLU A 725 -34.85 20.89 7.00
N ARG A 726 -34.25 21.89 6.37
CA ARG A 726 -33.51 22.95 7.08
C ARG A 726 -34.48 24.08 7.44
N LYS A 727 -34.64 24.35 8.73
CA LYS A 727 -35.49 25.43 9.26
C LYS A 727 -34.61 26.54 9.87
N GLY A 728 -34.68 27.75 9.30
CA GLY A 728 -34.06 28.96 9.87
C GLY A 728 -32.55 28.83 10.14
N ILE A 729 -32.06 29.50 11.22
CA ILE A 729 -30.65 29.61 11.63
C ILE A 729 -30.05 28.24 11.95
N GLY A 730 -29.71 27.46 10.93
CA GLY A 730 -28.89 26.26 11.03
C GLY A 730 -29.53 25.02 11.67
N ARG A 731 -30.84 24.99 11.93
CA ARG A 731 -31.51 23.83 12.53
C ARG A 731 -32.07 22.90 11.46
N THR A 732 -31.93 21.60 11.67
CA THR A 732 -32.56 20.56 10.83
C THR A 732 -33.74 19.94 11.56
N GLU A 733 -34.84 19.75 10.85
CA GLU A 733 -35.97 18.91 11.28
C GLU A 733 -35.96 17.61 10.48
N ILE A 734 -36.16 16.48 11.16
CA ILE A 734 -36.23 15.16 10.56
C ILE A 734 -37.69 14.71 10.60
N LYS A 735 -38.30 14.57 9.43
CA LYS A 735 -39.65 13.98 9.28
C LYS A 735 -39.49 12.51 8.94
N CYS A 736 -40.08 11.64 9.77
CA CYS A 736 -40.09 10.20 9.53
C CYS A 736 -41.39 9.82 8.81
N LYS A 737 -41.29 9.00 7.76
CA LYS A 737 -42.42 8.37 7.09
C LYS A 737 -42.19 6.86 7.10
N SER A 738 -43.11 6.10 7.66
CA SER A 738 -43.19 4.66 7.41
C SER A 738 -43.88 4.44 6.07
N GLY A 739 -43.44 3.44 5.29
CA GLY A 739 -44.16 3.05 4.07
C GLY A 739 -45.64 2.81 4.39
N GLN A 740 -46.52 3.57 3.72
CA GLN A 740 -47.98 3.40 3.81
C GLN A 740 -48.44 2.28 2.89
#